data_AF-A0A929L8T0-F1
#
_entry.id   AF-A0A929L8T0-F1
#
_cell.length_a   1.000
_cell.length_b   1.000
_cell.length_c   1.000
_cell.angle_alpha   90.00
_cell.angle_beta   90.00
_cell.angle_gamma   90.00
#
_symmetry.space_group_name_H-M   'P 1'
#
loop_
_entity.id
_entity.type
_entity.pdbx_description
1 polymer ?
#
loop_
_entity_poly.entity_id
_entity_poly.type
_entity_poly.pdbx_seq_one_letter_code
_entity_poly.pdbx_strand_id
1 'polypeptide(L)'
;MEPRRTPEQEVERLYRTHFRRLTALAYNIIGQWQSAEDVTEEALSRLLVQAPEKPAAWLTTVTTRLALDVARSAAHQRTEYVGQWLPEITAGELQHPDIDLAVTRLLQLLPPLDRAALVLVDVAGYSAAESAPVLRSTPAAVRKRLSRARELLRSHQGNHGDPENSGTASISELDPKHVEELSHLLATGELRQFVFAISEGAVLWVDSGGTASAARNPIVGRDKIYRFLAGLFSKYGYPQFRIATHTAGVMLVAESADMERWVIFEGTAGSAVTGIQVQQNAAKRIEHLTAPCLAGHYAWDLTKNPREADAPMQRENINTEQLLADKAEITAAYEELQGAGLNLDLTRGKPSSEQLDFSTELLSLPGDNFISPSGLDVRNYGVLNGLSELRSLWGNLLGIPADQVIAGDASSLNIMFDLISWSYTFGNNDSPMPWSVEEEVKWICPVPGYDRHHSITELFGCEMLTVPMTSTGPDMDAVRELAKDPAVKGMWTVPIFANPTGVTITREVAQQLAEMETGAPDFRIVWDNAYAVHTLTDEFPEVINVLELAEQAGNPNRFWFMSSTSKITLAGAGVAFFASSKANLDWYGKIANIRGIGPNKVNQLAHLQFFGDDEGVRAIMRKHAGSLAPKFTRVIEILRRRLSQYNVAEWTEPEGGYFISVDLLAGTASRVVELAKEAGVSLTAAGATFPLKQDPQDSNLRLAPSMPTIDQLEVAMNGFATCVLLAAIEKLESDAS
;
A
#
# COMPACT_ATOMS: atom_id res chain seq x y z
N MET A 1 24.31 22.39 10.11
CA MET A 1 23.80 21.23 10.87
C MET A 1 22.89 20.48 9.92
N GLU A 2 23.36 19.37 9.37
CA GLU A 2 22.49 18.46 8.62
C GLU A 2 21.37 17.95 9.54
N PRO A 3 20.12 17.85 9.05
CA PRO A 3 19.05 17.30 9.85
C PRO A 3 19.34 15.82 10.10
N ARG A 4 19.54 15.44 11.37
CA ARG A 4 19.56 14.03 11.79
C ARG A 4 18.27 13.39 11.29
N ARG A 5 18.37 12.29 10.54
CA ARG A 5 17.24 11.45 10.15
C ARG A 5 17.24 10.19 11.00
N THR A 6 16.06 9.74 11.42
CA THR A 6 15.91 8.48 12.15
C THR A 6 16.09 7.34 11.15
N PRO A 7 16.94 6.32 11.40
CA PRO A 7 17.10 5.18 10.50
C PRO A 7 15.76 4.49 10.18
N GLU A 8 15.53 4.08 8.93
CA GLU A 8 14.26 3.48 8.47
C GLU A 8 13.87 2.22 9.26
N GLN A 9 14.84 1.38 9.66
CA GLN A 9 14.62 0.21 10.51
C GLN A 9 14.15 0.58 11.92
N GLU A 10 14.63 1.70 12.46
CA GLU A 10 14.19 2.21 13.76
C GLU A 10 12.78 2.81 13.64
N VAL A 11 12.45 3.45 12.50
CA VAL A 11 11.10 3.95 12.22
C VAL A 11 10.11 2.80 12.04
N GLU A 12 10.45 1.74 11.31
CA GLU A 12 9.60 0.56 11.16
C GLU A 12 9.36 -0.12 12.51
N ARG A 13 10.40 -0.27 13.33
CA ARG A 13 10.27 -0.77 14.71
C ARG A 13 9.34 0.11 15.53
N LEU A 14 9.53 1.42 15.50
CA LEU A 14 8.70 2.38 16.25
C LEU A 14 7.26 2.42 15.73
N TYR A 15 7.05 2.27 14.43
CA TYR A 15 5.75 2.11 13.79
C TYR A 15 5.05 0.86 14.33
N ARG A 16 5.65 -0.32 14.18
CA ARG A 16 5.08 -1.59 14.67
C ARG A 16 4.82 -1.57 16.18
N THR A 17 5.69 -0.91 16.94
CA THR A 17 5.60 -0.87 18.42
C THR A 17 4.58 0.15 18.93
N HIS A 18 4.38 1.27 18.23
CA HIS A 18 3.61 2.40 18.78
C HIS A 18 2.38 2.80 17.98
N PHE A 19 2.23 2.39 16.72
CA PHE A 19 1.10 2.78 15.87
C PHE A 19 -0.24 2.51 16.56
N ARG A 20 -0.52 1.25 16.96
CA ARG A 20 -1.77 0.87 17.64
C ARG A 20 -2.07 1.73 18.87
N ARG A 21 -1.07 1.92 19.74
CA ARG A 21 -1.20 2.71 20.97
C ARG A 21 -1.44 4.20 20.68
N LEU A 22 -0.75 4.75 19.68
CA LEU A 22 -0.86 6.16 19.30
C LEU A 22 -2.18 6.44 18.59
N THR A 23 -2.65 5.53 17.73
CA THR A 23 -3.99 5.60 17.12
C THR A 23 -5.07 5.53 18.19
N ALA A 24 -4.98 4.62 19.16
CA ALA A 24 -5.93 4.56 20.28
C ALA A 24 -5.91 5.84 21.14
N LEU A 25 -4.73 6.41 21.40
CA LEU A 25 -4.57 7.69 22.09
C LEU A 25 -5.25 8.83 21.30
N ALA A 26 -4.97 8.94 20.00
CA ALA A 26 -5.55 9.96 19.13
C ALA A 26 -7.07 9.80 19.01
N TYR A 27 -7.57 8.57 18.87
CA TYR A 27 -9.00 8.28 18.77
C TYR A 27 -9.75 8.66 20.04
N ASN A 28 -9.21 8.35 21.23
CA ASN A 28 -9.78 8.79 22.50
C ASN A 28 -9.87 10.33 22.62
N ILE A 29 -8.97 11.07 21.95
CA ILE A 29 -8.99 12.54 21.92
C ILE A 29 -9.97 13.06 20.85
N ILE A 30 -10.01 12.48 19.65
CA ILE A 30 -10.74 13.03 18.50
C ILE A 30 -12.17 12.52 18.42
N GLY A 31 -12.38 11.22 18.70
CA GLY A 31 -13.63 10.51 18.52
C GLY A 31 -13.96 10.19 17.05
N GLN A 32 -12.99 10.32 16.14
CA GLN A 32 -13.06 9.94 14.73
C GLN A 32 -11.86 9.05 14.41
N TRP A 33 -12.12 7.89 13.82
CA TRP A 33 -11.13 6.83 13.57
C TRP A 33 -10.16 7.24 12.47
N GLN A 34 -10.69 7.65 11.32
CA GLN A 34 -9.87 8.03 10.18
C GLN A 34 -8.92 9.19 10.52
N SER A 35 -9.44 10.21 11.22
CA SER A 35 -8.61 11.32 11.69
C SER A 35 -7.57 10.90 12.73
N ALA A 36 -7.81 9.84 13.50
CA ALA A 36 -6.84 9.31 14.46
C ALA A 36 -5.69 8.56 13.79
N GLU A 37 -5.98 7.82 12.72
CA GLU A 37 -4.98 7.19 11.85
C GLU A 37 -4.14 8.25 11.13
N ASP A 38 -4.79 9.22 10.47
CA ASP A 38 -4.11 10.34 9.78
C ASP A 38 -3.15 11.08 10.73
N VAL A 39 -3.60 11.39 11.95
CA VAL A 39 -2.78 12.06 12.97
C VAL A 39 -1.58 11.20 13.40
N THR A 40 -1.76 9.88 13.46
CA THR A 40 -0.71 8.95 13.87
C THR A 40 0.32 8.78 12.75
N GLU A 41 -0.13 8.64 11.51
CA GLU A 41 0.72 8.60 10.32
C GLU A 41 1.50 9.89 10.11
N GLU A 42 0.86 11.04 10.28
CA GLU A 42 1.53 12.35 10.23
C GLU A 42 2.59 12.47 11.34
N ALA A 43 2.31 12.01 12.56
CA ALA A 43 3.28 12.02 13.65
C ALA A 43 4.51 11.13 13.36
N LEU A 44 4.27 9.94 12.79
CA LEU A 44 5.33 9.01 12.38
C LEU A 44 6.12 9.53 11.18
N SER A 45 5.46 10.21 10.23
CA SER A 45 6.10 10.86 9.09
C SER A 45 7.02 12.00 9.55
N ARG A 46 6.61 12.79 10.55
CA ARG A 46 7.48 13.83 11.13
C ARG A 46 8.70 13.26 11.87
N LEU A 47 8.61 12.03 12.39
CA LEU A 47 9.74 11.38 13.06
C LEU A 47 10.91 11.13 12.10
N LEU A 48 10.62 10.80 10.84
CA LEU A 48 11.63 10.58 9.79
C LEU A 48 12.52 11.81 9.58
N VAL A 49 11.95 13.00 9.77
CA VAL A 49 12.62 14.28 9.50
C VAL A 49 13.30 14.86 10.74
N GLN A 50 12.72 14.69 11.94
CA GLN A 50 13.17 15.41 13.14
C GLN A 50 14.14 14.63 14.05
N ALA A 51 14.20 13.29 13.94
CA ALA A 51 15.09 12.41 14.72
C ALA A 51 15.35 12.83 16.19
N PRO A 52 14.29 12.92 17.01
CA PRO A 52 14.41 13.29 18.42
C PRO A 52 15.17 12.22 19.21
N GLU A 53 15.94 12.62 20.23
CA GLU A 53 16.68 11.69 21.10
C GLU A 53 15.80 10.67 21.84
N LYS A 54 14.52 11.00 22.05
CA LYS A 54 13.53 10.13 22.70
C LYS A 54 12.29 9.95 21.80
N PRO A 55 12.37 9.10 20.76
CA PRO A 55 11.31 8.95 19.75
C PRO A 55 9.93 8.63 20.32
N ALA A 56 9.83 7.68 21.26
CA ALA A 56 8.54 7.27 21.82
C ALA A 56 7.81 8.40 22.57
N ALA A 57 8.54 9.14 23.42
CA ALA A 57 7.99 10.28 24.18
C ALA A 57 7.65 11.46 23.26
N TRP A 58 8.48 11.68 22.24
CA TRP A 58 8.24 12.69 21.22
C TRP A 58 7.01 12.36 20.38
N LEU A 59 6.83 11.11 19.94
CA LEU A 59 5.65 10.65 19.19
C LEU A 59 4.37 10.87 20.00
N THR A 60 4.32 10.45 21.27
CA THR A 60 3.16 10.72 22.13
C THR A 60 2.87 12.22 22.24
N THR A 61 3.92 13.04 22.31
CA THR A 61 3.76 14.51 22.33
C THR A 61 3.15 15.05 21.03
N VAL A 62 3.67 14.61 19.89
CA VAL A 62 3.25 15.08 18.57
C VAL A 62 1.84 14.60 18.25
N THR A 63 1.57 13.30 18.39
CA THR A 63 0.24 12.70 18.21
C THR A 63 -0.80 13.40 19.08
N THR A 64 -0.52 13.63 20.37
CA THR A 64 -1.47 14.33 21.26
C THR A 64 -1.78 15.75 20.79
N ARG A 65 -0.76 16.48 20.33
CA ARG A 65 -0.93 17.87 19.88
C ARG A 65 -1.71 17.95 18.58
N LEU A 66 -1.38 17.10 17.62
CA LEU A 66 -2.11 16.97 16.36
C LEU A 66 -3.57 16.58 16.62
N ALA A 67 -3.81 15.58 17.47
CA ALA A 67 -5.15 15.17 17.85
C ALA A 67 -5.94 16.29 18.55
N LEU A 68 -5.29 17.08 19.40
CA LEU A 68 -5.90 18.23 20.05
C LEU A 68 -6.27 19.34 19.06
N ASP A 69 -5.44 19.58 18.05
CA ASP A 69 -5.71 20.58 17.01
C ASP A 69 -6.90 20.15 16.13
N VAL A 70 -6.96 18.87 15.74
CA VAL A 70 -8.13 18.28 15.06
C VAL A 70 -9.38 18.40 15.92
N ALA A 71 -9.31 18.01 17.20
CA ALA A 71 -10.46 18.07 18.12
C ALA A 71 -10.97 19.51 18.34
N ARG A 72 -10.08 20.52 18.34
CA ARG A 72 -10.47 21.93 18.40
C ARG A 72 -11.16 22.40 17.13
N SER A 73 -10.62 22.04 15.97
CA SER A 73 -11.22 22.35 14.66
C SER A 73 -12.63 21.76 14.56
N ALA A 74 -12.79 20.48 14.91
CA ALA A 74 -14.08 19.81 14.92
C ALA A 74 -15.07 20.44 15.92
N ALA A 75 -14.61 20.84 17.11
CA ALA A 75 -15.47 21.55 18.08
C ALA A 75 -15.97 22.91 17.55
N HIS A 76 -15.16 23.61 16.75
CA HIS A 76 -15.59 24.85 16.08
C HIS A 76 -16.59 24.60 14.95
N GLN A 77 -16.44 23.52 14.18
CA GLN A 77 -17.36 23.18 13.09
C GLN A 77 -18.73 22.69 13.61
N ARG A 78 -18.76 22.05 14.79
CA ARG A 78 -19.98 21.50 15.40
C ARG A 78 -20.94 22.56 15.98
N THR A 79 -20.65 23.86 15.85
CA THR A 79 -21.53 24.94 16.33
C THR A 79 -22.88 25.02 15.59
N GLU A 80 -23.00 24.39 14.42
CA GLU A 80 -24.24 24.39 13.61
C GLU A 80 -25.17 23.18 13.89
N TYR A 81 -24.70 22.13 14.57
CA TYR A 81 -25.49 20.92 14.80
C TYR A 81 -26.13 20.87 16.20
N VAL A 82 -27.44 20.62 16.25
CA VAL A 82 -28.21 20.43 17.49
C VAL A 82 -28.66 18.97 17.61
N GLY A 83 -27.93 18.16 18.36
CA GLY A 83 -28.22 16.73 18.59
C GLY A 83 -27.12 16.01 19.37
N GLN A 84 -27.28 14.70 19.61
CA GLN A 84 -26.23 13.87 20.21
C GLN A 84 -25.09 13.67 19.21
N TRP A 85 -23.84 13.62 19.70
CA TRP A 85 -22.66 13.37 18.86
C TRP A 85 -21.90 12.15 19.41
N LEU A 86 -22.12 11.00 18.79
CA LEU A 86 -21.46 9.75 19.15
C LEU A 86 -20.08 9.67 18.47
N PRO A 87 -19.12 8.93 19.03
CA PRO A 87 -17.87 8.65 18.33
C PRO A 87 -18.12 7.85 17.05
N GLU A 88 -17.19 7.95 16.11
CA GLU A 88 -17.17 7.13 14.90
C GLU A 88 -17.01 5.65 15.23
N ILE A 89 -17.81 4.81 14.58
CA ILE A 89 -17.75 3.36 14.77
C ILE A 89 -17.22 2.77 13.47
N THR A 90 -16.35 1.79 13.62
CA THR A 90 -15.73 1.10 12.49
C THR A 90 -16.08 -0.38 12.53
N ALA A 91 -16.69 -0.91 11.47
CA ALA A 91 -16.99 -2.34 11.35
C ALA A 91 -15.73 -3.15 10.96
N GLY A 92 -15.58 -4.37 11.48
CA GLY A 92 -14.49 -5.29 11.10
C GLY A 92 -13.96 -6.19 12.23
N GLU A 93 -13.03 -7.09 11.88
CA GLU A 93 -12.42 -8.09 12.79
C GLU A 93 -11.28 -7.54 13.68
N LEU A 94 -10.81 -6.30 13.41
CA LEU A 94 -9.77 -5.64 14.21
C LEU A 94 -10.36 -5.17 15.55
N GLN A 95 -10.32 -6.05 16.55
CA GLN A 95 -10.54 -5.64 17.94
C GLN A 95 -9.36 -4.78 18.41
N HIS A 96 -9.65 -3.59 18.91
CA HIS A 96 -8.73 -2.79 19.69
C HIS A 96 -9.13 -2.93 21.17
N PRO A 97 -8.59 -3.93 21.91
CA PRO A 97 -8.92 -4.15 23.31
C PRO A 97 -8.51 -2.95 24.18
N ASP A 98 -7.64 -2.08 23.67
CA ASP A 98 -7.21 -0.84 24.31
C ASP A 98 -8.24 0.31 24.15
N ILE A 99 -9.36 0.08 23.47
CA ILE A 99 -10.38 1.09 23.15
C ILE A 99 -11.73 0.65 23.70
N ASP A 100 -12.25 1.49 24.58
CA ASP A 100 -13.59 1.35 25.13
C ASP A 100 -14.47 2.48 24.55
N LEU A 101 -15.51 2.11 23.80
CA LEU A 101 -16.39 3.08 23.14
C LEU A 101 -17.25 3.87 24.12
N ALA A 102 -17.60 3.30 25.28
CA ALA A 102 -18.34 4.01 26.30
C ALA A 102 -17.42 5.03 27.00
N VAL A 103 -16.16 4.67 27.27
CA VAL A 103 -15.14 5.63 27.71
C VAL A 103 -14.93 6.72 26.65
N THR A 104 -14.77 6.34 25.38
CA THR A 104 -14.57 7.29 24.27
C THR A 104 -15.74 8.26 24.15
N ARG A 105 -16.99 7.78 24.25
CA ARG A 105 -18.19 8.62 24.27
C ARG A 105 -18.18 9.61 25.42
N LEU A 106 -17.87 9.16 26.64
CA LEU A 106 -17.77 10.03 27.81
C LEU A 106 -16.68 11.11 27.63
N LEU A 107 -15.53 10.73 27.06
CA LEU A 107 -14.46 11.67 26.70
C LEU A 107 -14.97 12.75 25.73
N GLN A 108 -15.86 12.40 24.78
CA GLN A 108 -16.41 13.35 23.82
C GLN A 108 -17.27 14.47 24.45
N LEU A 109 -17.73 14.30 25.69
CA LEU A 109 -18.47 15.34 26.44
C LEU A 109 -17.56 16.44 26.99
N LEU A 110 -16.25 16.20 27.02
CA LEU A 110 -15.28 17.13 27.60
C LEU A 110 -14.76 18.14 26.58
N PRO A 111 -14.43 19.38 27.01
CA PRO A 111 -13.66 20.30 26.18
C PRO A 111 -12.33 19.66 25.72
N PRO A 112 -11.86 19.90 24.47
CA PRO A 112 -10.73 19.17 23.89
C PRO A 112 -9.47 19.11 24.76
N LEU A 113 -9.14 20.22 25.43
CA LEU A 113 -7.94 20.31 26.25
C LEU A 113 -8.06 19.59 27.61
N ASP A 114 -9.27 19.48 28.14
CA ASP A 114 -9.52 18.73 29.37
C ASP A 114 -9.57 17.23 29.07
N ARG A 115 -10.15 16.88 27.93
CA ARG A 115 -10.12 15.53 27.37
C ARG A 115 -8.70 15.04 27.17
N ALA A 116 -7.85 15.79 26.47
CA ALA A 116 -6.46 15.40 26.25
C ALA A 116 -5.68 15.24 27.58
N ALA A 117 -5.97 16.07 28.58
CA ALA A 117 -5.39 15.91 29.92
C ALA A 117 -5.83 14.60 30.59
N LEU A 118 -7.13 14.27 30.50
CA LEU A 118 -7.67 13.04 31.07
C LEU A 118 -7.17 11.80 30.33
N VAL A 119 -7.13 11.81 28.99
CA VAL A 119 -6.59 10.70 28.18
C VAL A 119 -5.13 10.43 28.51
N LEU A 120 -4.28 11.45 28.60
CA LEU A 120 -2.87 11.25 28.94
C LEU A 120 -2.69 10.62 30.32
N VAL A 121 -3.46 11.05 31.32
CA VAL A 121 -3.24 10.65 32.71
C VAL A 121 -4.00 9.38 33.09
N ASP A 122 -5.30 9.33 32.78
CA ASP A 122 -6.21 8.28 33.25
C ASP A 122 -6.30 7.11 32.26
N VAL A 123 -6.00 7.32 30.96
CA VAL A 123 -6.02 6.25 29.93
C VAL A 123 -4.61 5.79 29.58
N ALA A 124 -3.69 6.72 29.32
CA ALA A 124 -2.33 6.40 28.88
C ALA A 124 -1.31 6.28 30.04
N GLY A 125 -1.73 6.55 31.28
CA GLY A 125 -0.93 6.32 32.50
C GLY A 125 0.17 7.34 32.80
N TYR A 126 0.19 8.50 32.15
CA TYR A 126 1.19 9.55 32.40
C TYR A 126 0.89 10.31 33.70
N SER A 127 1.92 10.77 34.41
CA SER A 127 1.71 11.68 35.54
C SER A 127 1.32 13.09 35.06
N ALA A 128 0.69 13.87 35.95
CA ALA A 128 0.41 15.28 35.66
C ALA A 128 1.69 16.11 35.36
N ALA A 129 2.85 15.67 35.84
CA ALA A 129 4.13 16.30 35.56
C ALA A 129 4.61 16.00 34.14
N GLU A 130 4.44 14.77 33.65
CA GLU A 130 4.82 14.36 32.29
C GLU A 130 3.85 14.90 31.23
N SER A 131 2.56 15.00 31.56
CA SER A 131 1.53 15.54 30.66
C SER A 131 1.63 17.05 30.45
N ALA A 132 2.19 17.78 31.42
CA ALA A 132 2.33 19.24 31.35
C ALA A 132 3.11 19.75 30.13
N PRO A 133 4.33 19.26 29.82
CA PRO A 133 5.05 19.66 28.61
C PRO A 133 4.34 19.24 27.32
N VAL A 134 3.67 18.08 27.30
CA VAL A 134 2.89 17.60 26.14
C VAL A 134 1.81 18.63 25.78
N LEU A 135 1.03 19.06 26.78
CA LEU A 135 -0.08 19.99 26.64
C LEU A 135 0.32 21.48 26.61
N ARG A 136 1.62 21.79 26.65
CA ARG A 136 2.15 23.17 26.78
C ARG A 136 1.52 23.91 27.98
N SER A 137 1.51 23.24 29.13
CA SER A 137 0.83 23.66 30.35
C SER A 137 1.74 23.46 31.58
N THR A 138 1.25 23.80 32.77
CA THR A 138 1.94 23.50 34.05
C THR A 138 1.31 22.29 34.74
N PRO A 139 2.05 21.53 35.58
CA PRO A 139 1.48 20.38 36.30
C PRO A 139 0.26 20.75 37.17
N ALA A 140 0.27 21.96 37.74
CA ALA A 140 -0.86 22.50 38.50
C ALA A 140 -2.10 22.73 37.61
N ALA A 141 -1.90 23.28 36.40
CA ALA A 141 -2.97 23.47 35.45
C ALA A 141 -3.52 22.13 34.91
N VAL A 142 -2.66 21.13 34.68
CA VAL A 142 -3.10 19.77 34.31
C VAL A 142 -3.97 19.16 35.41
N ARG A 143 -3.55 19.22 36.68
CA ARG A 143 -4.37 18.74 37.81
C ARG A 143 -5.72 19.45 37.91
N LYS A 144 -5.75 20.77 37.67
CA LYS A 144 -7.00 21.54 37.62
C LYS A 144 -7.92 21.07 36.49
N ARG A 145 -7.35 20.79 35.30
CA ARG A 145 -8.11 20.24 34.16
C ARG A 145 -8.66 18.85 34.45
N LEU A 146 -7.88 17.97 35.06
CA LEU A 146 -8.34 16.64 35.49
C LEU A 146 -9.49 16.75 36.49
N SER A 147 -9.36 17.62 37.50
CA SER A 147 -10.43 17.87 38.47
C SER A 147 -11.70 18.36 37.77
N ARG A 148 -11.58 19.32 36.84
CA ARG A 148 -12.72 19.81 36.06
C ARG A 148 -13.32 18.73 35.16
N ALA A 149 -12.50 17.94 34.48
CA ALA A 149 -12.94 16.86 33.62
C ALA A 149 -13.71 15.80 34.42
N ARG A 150 -13.18 15.37 35.55
CA ARG A 150 -13.83 14.40 36.45
C ARG A 150 -15.10 14.96 37.09
N GLU A 151 -15.16 16.26 37.38
CA GLU A 151 -16.40 16.91 37.83
C GLU A 151 -17.46 16.93 36.74
N LEU A 152 -17.08 17.29 35.51
CA LEU A 152 -17.99 17.26 34.36
C LEU A 152 -18.50 15.85 34.07
N LEU A 153 -17.65 14.83 34.12
CA LEU A 153 -18.09 13.44 33.95
C LEU A 153 -19.05 13.02 35.08
N ARG A 154 -18.74 13.37 36.33
CA ARG A 154 -19.63 13.10 37.47
C ARG A 154 -20.98 13.82 37.35
N SER A 155 -21.02 15.05 36.83
CA SER A 155 -22.29 15.75 36.61
C SER A 155 -23.14 15.11 35.50
N HIS A 156 -22.50 14.44 34.53
CA HIS A 156 -23.20 13.69 33.49
C HIS A 156 -23.64 12.28 33.96
N GLN A 157 -22.92 11.67 34.91
CA GLN A 157 -23.30 10.40 35.56
C GLN A 157 -24.36 10.59 36.65
N GLY A 158 -24.26 11.67 37.44
CA GLY A 158 -25.12 11.96 38.60
C GLY A 158 -26.57 12.35 38.28
N ASN A 159 -26.97 12.37 37.02
CA ASN A 159 -28.37 12.52 36.61
C ASN A 159 -29.09 11.18 36.42
N HIS A 160 -28.40 10.04 36.54
CA HIS A 160 -28.94 8.70 36.29
C HIS A 160 -28.53 7.70 37.38
N GLY A 161 -29.19 7.74 38.54
CA GLY A 161 -29.26 6.62 39.50
C GLY A 161 -28.07 6.43 40.46
N ASP A 162 -28.40 6.51 41.77
CA ASP A 162 -27.70 6.15 43.02
C ASP A 162 -26.16 6.32 43.21
N PRO A 163 -25.68 7.10 44.19
CA PRO A 163 -24.25 7.46 44.34
C PRO A 163 -23.37 6.38 44.99
N GLU A 164 -23.92 5.40 45.70
CA GLU A 164 -23.14 4.55 46.62
C GLU A 164 -22.52 3.28 45.99
N ASN A 165 -22.79 2.98 44.71
CA ASN A 165 -22.22 1.82 44.03
C ASN A 165 -21.32 2.17 42.82
N SER A 166 -20.94 3.44 42.68
CA SER A 166 -20.07 3.93 41.61
C SER A 166 -18.58 3.70 41.92
N GLY A 167 -18.22 2.44 42.22
CA GLY A 167 -16.84 1.99 42.04
C GLY A 167 -16.45 2.26 40.58
N THR A 168 -15.22 2.76 40.37
CA THR A 168 -14.60 2.97 39.05
C THR A 168 -15.24 2.09 37.99
N ALA A 169 -16.13 2.66 37.19
CA ALA A 169 -16.89 1.92 36.19
C ALA A 169 -15.91 1.48 35.10
N SER A 170 -15.22 0.38 35.36
CA SER A 170 -14.72 -0.50 34.32
C SER A 170 -15.97 -0.94 33.59
N ILE A 171 -16.22 -0.37 32.42
CA ILE A 171 -17.18 -0.93 31.47
C ILE A 171 -16.55 -2.26 31.05
N SER A 172 -16.89 -3.33 31.76
CA SER A 172 -16.58 -4.68 31.29
C SER A 172 -17.44 -4.93 30.06
N GLU A 173 -16.86 -5.56 29.04
CA GLU A 173 -17.60 -6.04 27.89
C GLU A 173 -18.85 -6.82 28.34
N LEU A 174 -20.01 -6.48 27.78
CA LEU A 174 -21.18 -7.34 27.86
C LEU A 174 -20.79 -8.70 27.28
N ASP A 175 -21.18 -9.80 27.93
CA ASP A 175 -20.97 -11.14 27.38
C ASP A 175 -21.54 -11.17 25.95
N PRO A 176 -20.75 -11.53 24.93
CA PRO A 176 -21.24 -11.64 23.55
C PRO A 176 -22.52 -12.45 23.43
N LYS A 177 -22.68 -13.50 24.26
CA LYS A 177 -23.92 -14.31 24.32
C LYS A 177 -25.13 -13.50 24.77
N HIS A 178 -24.93 -12.52 25.65
CA HIS A 178 -25.98 -11.63 26.10
C HIS A 178 -26.38 -10.63 25.01
N VAL A 179 -25.42 -10.16 24.21
CA VAL A 179 -25.70 -9.34 23.02
C VAL A 179 -26.46 -10.16 21.99
N GLU A 180 -26.08 -11.42 21.75
CA GLU A 180 -26.80 -12.36 20.89
C GLU A 180 -28.24 -12.61 21.36
N GLU A 181 -28.47 -12.80 22.66
CA GLU A 181 -29.80 -12.98 23.24
C GLU A 181 -30.69 -11.76 23.02
N LEU A 182 -30.18 -10.55 23.31
CA LEU A 182 -30.89 -9.28 23.06
C LEU A 182 -31.16 -9.06 21.57
N SER A 183 -30.21 -9.44 20.72
CA SER A 183 -30.33 -9.41 19.27
C SER A 183 -31.44 -10.33 18.78
N HIS A 184 -31.54 -11.53 19.34
CA HIS A 184 -32.58 -12.49 19.02
C HIS A 184 -33.96 -11.96 19.42
N LEU A 185 -34.10 -11.37 20.62
CA LEU A 185 -35.37 -10.77 21.08
C LEU A 185 -35.83 -9.63 20.15
N LEU A 186 -34.90 -8.82 19.64
CA LEU A 186 -35.22 -7.83 18.63
C LEU A 186 -35.54 -8.47 17.28
N ALA A 187 -34.80 -9.48 16.82
CA ALA A 187 -35.07 -10.13 15.54
C ALA A 187 -36.44 -10.85 15.49
N THR A 188 -36.93 -11.39 16.61
CA THR A 188 -38.23 -12.10 16.68
C THR A 188 -39.43 -11.19 16.95
N GLY A 189 -39.24 -9.87 17.04
CA GLY A 189 -40.33 -8.92 17.32
C GLY A 189 -40.69 -8.79 18.80
N GLU A 190 -39.88 -9.36 19.70
CA GLU A 190 -40.16 -9.44 21.15
C GLU A 190 -39.68 -8.20 21.91
N LEU A 191 -40.04 -7.01 21.42
CA LEU A 191 -39.63 -5.72 21.97
C LEU A 191 -39.90 -5.57 23.47
N ARG A 192 -40.98 -6.16 24.00
CA ARG A 192 -41.29 -6.11 25.44
C ARG A 192 -40.25 -6.87 26.26
N GLN A 193 -39.82 -8.04 25.79
CA GLN A 193 -38.82 -8.85 26.48
C GLN A 193 -37.45 -8.18 26.42
N PHE A 194 -37.10 -7.63 25.25
CA PHE A 194 -35.87 -6.83 25.08
C PHE A 194 -35.79 -5.69 26.09
N VAL A 195 -36.84 -4.87 26.23
CA VAL A 195 -36.83 -3.75 27.19
C VAL A 195 -36.88 -4.21 28.64
N PHE A 196 -37.38 -5.41 28.92
CA PHE A 196 -37.33 -5.97 30.27
C PHE A 196 -35.92 -6.42 30.66
N ALA A 197 -35.09 -6.79 29.68
CA ALA A 197 -33.72 -7.22 29.86
C ALA A 197 -32.71 -6.05 30.05
N ILE A 198 -33.09 -4.81 29.73
CA ILE A 198 -32.25 -3.63 30.00
C ILE A 198 -32.52 -3.06 31.40
N SER A 199 -31.53 -2.38 31.98
CA SER A 199 -31.65 -1.75 33.31
C SER A 199 -32.76 -0.69 33.34
N GLU A 200 -33.37 -0.49 34.52
CA GLU A 200 -34.46 0.48 34.69
C GLU A 200 -34.03 1.91 34.33
N GLY A 201 -32.79 2.27 34.65
CA GLY A 201 -32.16 3.55 34.34
C GLY A 201 -31.50 3.64 32.97
N ALA A 202 -31.68 2.64 32.09
CA ALA A 202 -30.98 2.59 30.81
C ALA A 202 -31.19 3.85 29.97
N VAL A 203 -30.15 4.28 29.24
CA VAL A 203 -30.19 5.47 28.41
C VAL A 203 -29.98 5.12 26.95
N LEU A 204 -30.82 5.66 26.07
CA LEU A 204 -30.71 5.53 24.62
C LEU A 204 -30.22 6.86 24.01
N TRP A 205 -29.10 6.80 23.30
CA TRP A 205 -28.53 7.91 22.52
C TRP A 205 -28.68 7.64 21.03
N VAL A 206 -29.06 8.66 20.25
CA VAL A 206 -29.20 8.54 18.80
C VAL A 206 -28.47 9.69 18.12
N ASP A 207 -27.48 9.38 17.30
CA ASP A 207 -26.76 10.34 16.47
C ASP A 207 -27.18 10.17 15.00
N SER A 208 -27.77 11.21 14.42
CA SER A 208 -28.16 11.23 13.00
C SER A 208 -27.32 12.13 12.13
N GLY A 209 -26.35 12.88 12.69
CA GLY A 209 -25.58 13.85 11.92
C GLY A 209 -26.40 14.94 11.22
N GLY A 210 -27.69 15.08 11.51
CA GLY A 210 -28.58 16.06 10.89
C GLY A 210 -29.27 15.58 9.60
N THR A 211 -29.00 14.37 9.15
CA THR A 211 -29.56 13.79 7.92
C THR A 211 -30.89 13.06 8.13
N ALA A 212 -31.24 12.76 9.39
CA ALA A 212 -32.50 12.12 9.78
C ALA A 212 -33.08 12.70 11.06
N SER A 213 -34.42 12.58 11.22
CA SER A 213 -35.12 12.97 12.45
C SER A 213 -34.77 12.02 13.60
N ALA A 214 -33.87 12.44 14.49
CA ALA A 214 -33.48 11.71 15.70
C ALA A 214 -33.91 12.42 16.99
N ALA A 215 -33.93 11.66 18.09
CA ALA A 215 -34.15 12.22 19.42
C ALA A 215 -33.02 13.20 19.76
N ARG A 216 -33.34 14.49 19.89
CA ARG A 216 -32.36 15.55 20.20
C ARG A 216 -31.72 15.38 21.58
N ASN A 217 -32.48 14.86 22.54
CA ASN A 217 -32.06 14.59 23.90
C ASN A 217 -31.97 13.08 24.15
N PRO A 218 -31.07 12.61 25.03
CA PRO A 218 -31.02 11.21 25.42
C PRO A 218 -32.36 10.74 26.00
N ILE A 219 -32.76 9.52 25.67
CA ILE A 219 -34.00 8.92 26.19
C ILE A 219 -33.65 8.09 27.41
N VAL A 220 -34.09 8.56 28.57
CA VAL A 220 -33.70 8.02 29.87
C VAL A 220 -34.83 7.19 30.46
N GLY A 221 -34.51 5.93 30.77
CA GLY A 221 -35.37 4.97 31.46
C GLY A 221 -36.03 3.98 30.51
N ARG A 222 -36.07 2.70 30.92
CA ARG A 222 -36.58 1.59 30.10
C ARG A 222 -37.97 1.84 29.51
N ASP A 223 -38.90 2.41 30.28
CA ASP A 223 -40.27 2.67 29.82
C ASP A 223 -40.33 3.68 28.68
N LYS A 224 -39.47 4.71 28.71
CA LYS A 224 -39.42 5.71 27.65
C LYS A 224 -38.77 5.14 26.39
N ILE A 225 -37.75 4.29 26.56
CA ILE A 225 -37.13 3.54 25.46
C ILE A 225 -38.16 2.64 24.78
N TYR A 226 -38.97 1.88 25.55
CA TYR A 226 -40.04 1.05 25.00
C TYR A 226 -41.02 1.85 24.15
N ARG A 227 -41.57 2.94 24.69
CA ARG A 227 -42.56 3.77 23.97
C ARG A 227 -41.97 4.37 22.70
N PHE A 228 -40.71 4.80 22.74
CA PHE A 228 -40.02 5.35 21.59
C PHE A 228 -39.83 4.31 20.48
N LEU A 229 -39.29 3.14 20.79
CA LEU A 229 -39.07 2.07 19.83
C LEU A 229 -40.38 1.51 19.26
N ALA A 230 -41.38 1.29 20.12
CA ALA A 230 -42.70 0.82 19.69
C ALA A 230 -43.39 1.81 18.73
N GLY A 231 -43.30 3.12 19.02
CA GLY A 231 -43.80 4.16 18.13
C GLY A 231 -43.05 4.22 16.79
N LEU A 232 -41.72 4.03 16.83
CA LEU A 232 -40.88 4.01 15.63
C LEU A 232 -41.24 2.83 14.72
N PHE A 233 -41.30 1.62 15.27
CA PHE A 233 -41.59 0.40 14.51
C PHE A 233 -43.02 0.37 13.99
N SER A 234 -43.98 0.91 14.75
CA SER A 234 -45.36 1.05 14.27
C SER A 234 -45.48 2.02 13.09
N LYS A 235 -44.62 3.05 13.01
CA LYS A 235 -44.70 4.09 11.99
C LYS A 235 -43.96 3.72 10.71
N TYR A 236 -42.78 3.14 10.83
CA TYR A 236 -41.88 2.89 9.69
C TYR A 236 -41.69 1.40 9.35
N GLY A 237 -42.38 0.52 10.08
CA GLY A 237 -42.19 -0.93 9.96
C GLY A 237 -41.10 -1.45 10.89
N TYR A 238 -41.13 -2.76 11.11
CA TYR A 238 -40.15 -3.44 11.94
C TYR A 238 -38.87 -3.71 11.12
N PRO A 239 -37.69 -3.26 11.58
CA PRO A 239 -36.44 -3.43 10.84
C PRO A 239 -35.94 -4.89 10.91
N GLN A 240 -35.13 -5.28 9.92
CA GLN A 240 -34.37 -6.52 9.98
C GLN A 240 -33.13 -6.31 10.85
N PHE A 241 -32.81 -7.28 11.71
CA PHE A 241 -31.66 -7.20 12.61
C PHE A 241 -30.63 -8.27 12.25
N ARG A 242 -29.35 -7.89 12.23
CA ARG A 242 -28.22 -8.83 12.15
C ARG A 242 -27.13 -8.44 13.15
N ILE A 243 -26.34 -9.41 13.57
CA ILE A 243 -25.18 -9.20 14.45
C ILE A 243 -23.95 -8.91 13.58
N ALA A 244 -23.10 -7.99 14.04
CA ALA A 244 -21.83 -7.66 13.40
C ALA A 244 -20.75 -7.35 14.45
N THR A 245 -19.49 -7.28 14.02
CA THR A 245 -18.35 -6.88 14.86
C THR A 245 -17.88 -5.48 14.52
N HIS A 246 -17.38 -4.76 15.52
CA HIS A 246 -16.78 -3.43 15.39
C HIS A 246 -15.49 -3.32 16.22
N THR A 247 -14.82 -2.18 16.10
CA THR A 247 -13.52 -1.82 16.73
C THR A 247 -13.34 -2.20 18.20
N ALA A 248 -14.42 -2.33 18.97
CA ALA A 248 -14.41 -2.52 20.41
C ALA A 248 -15.41 -3.60 20.88
N GLY A 249 -15.87 -4.48 19.98
CA GLY A 249 -16.77 -5.59 20.36
C GLY A 249 -17.86 -5.93 19.34
N VAL A 250 -18.97 -6.48 19.84
CA VAL A 250 -20.14 -6.90 19.04
C VAL A 250 -21.16 -5.76 18.97
N MET A 251 -21.72 -5.53 17.78
CA MET A 251 -22.84 -4.60 17.55
C MET A 251 -24.02 -5.29 16.86
N LEU A 252 -25.15 -4.60 16.90
CA LEU A 252 -26.34 -4.91 16.12
C LEU A 252 -26.48 -3.96 14.94
N VAL A 253 -26.83 -4.49 13.78
CA VAL A 253 -27.22 -3.71 12.61
C VAL A 253 -28.72 -3.83 12.41
N ALA A 254 -29.41 -2.70 12.36
CA ALA A 254 -30.85 -2.59 12.11
C ALA A 254 -31.08 -2.00 10.71
N GLU A 255 -31.59 -2.82 9.80
CA GLU A 255 -31.84 -2.49 8.40
C GLU A 255 -33.33 -2.19 8.17
N SER A 256 -33.60 -1.03 7.59
CA SER A 256 -34.90 -0.62 7.05
C SER A 256 -34.76 -0.38 5.55
N ALA A 257 -35.87 -0.31 4.81
CA ALA A 257 -35.85 -0.16 3.35
C ALA A 257 -35.04 1.05 2.84
N ASP A 258 -34.88 2.09 3.65
CA ASP A 258 -34.25 3.36 3.32
C ASP A 258 -33.01 3.68 4.16
N MET A 259 -32.69 2.87 5.18
CA MET A 259 -31.66 3.23 6.16
C MET A 259 -31.15 2.03 6.96
N GLU A 260 -29.82 1.93 7.06
CA GLU A 260 -29.14 1.09 8.04
C GLU A 260 -28.86 1.88 9.33
N ARG A 261 -28.80 1.23 10.50
CA ARG A 261 -28.44 1.84 11.80
C ARG A 261 -27.57 0.87 12.60
N TRP A 262 -26.48 1.37 13.19
CA TRP A 262 -25.63 0.53 14.06
C TRP A 262 -26.00 0.77 15.52
N VAL A 263 -26.14 -0.31 16.28
CA VAL A 263 -26.62 -0.32 17.66
C VAL A 263 -25.57 -0.98 18.55
N ILE A 264 -25.09 -0.24 19.54
CA ILE A 264 -24.10 -0.73 20.52
C ILE A 264 -24.72 -0.70 21.91
N PHE A 265 -24.43 -1.72 22.71
CA PHE A 265 -24.86 -1.83 24.09
C PHE A 265 -23.73 -1.48 25.06
N GLU A 266 -24.03 -0.67 26.08
CA GLU A 266 -23.14 -0.40 27.21
C GLU A 266 -23.66 -1.14 28.45
N GLY A 267 -22.78 -1.75 29.25
CA GLY A 267 -23.14 -2.55 30.41
C GLY A 267 -22.13 -2.48 31.55
N THR A 268 -22.50 -3.08 32.69
CA THR A 268 -21.62 -3.29 33.85
C THR A 268 -21.44 -4.79 34.11
N ALA A 269 -20.36 -5.19 34.76
CA ALA A 269 -20.09 -6.60 35.08
C ALA A 269 -21.30 -7.23 35.78
N GLY A 270 -21.96 -8.20 35.12
CA GLY A 270 -23.19 -8.83 35.63
C GLY A 270 -24.46 -8.62 34.79
N SER A 271 -24.34 -8.48 33.46
CA SER A 271 -25.44 -8.69 32.48
C SER A 271 -26.47 -7.56 32.31
N ALA A 272 -26.41 -6.46 33.06
CA ALA A 272 -27.39 -5.38 32.90
C ALA A 272 -26.93 -4.37 31.83
N VAL A 273 -27.71 -4.22 30.74
CA VAL A 273 -27.51 -3.14 29.75
C VAL A 273 -27.93 -1.81 30.37
N THR A 274 -26.97 -0.89 30.48
CA THR A 274 -27.15 0.46 31.05
C THR A 274 -27.21 1.55 29.99
N GLY A 275 -26.77 1.25 28.77
CA GLY A 275 -26.76 2.20 27.67
C GLY A 275 -27.02 1.54 26.32
N ILE A 276 -27.66 2.28 25.41
CA ILE A 276 -27.87 1.88 24.02
C ILE A 276 -27.44 3.07 23.15
N GLN A 277 -26.42 2.88 22.32
CA GLN A 277 -25.99 3.88 21.34
C GLN A 277 -26.53 3.49 19.96
N VAL A 278 -27.19 4.41 19.24
CA VAL A 278 -27.68 4.21 17.88
C VAL A 278 -27.02 5.21 16.94
N GLN A 279 -26.15 4.71 16.06
CA GLN A 279 -25.46 5.49 15.05
C GLN A 279 -26.22 5.43 13.71
N GLN A 280 -26.87 6.53 13.37
CA GLN A 280 -27.55 6.74 12.09
C GLN A 280 -26.74 7.66 11.17
N ASN A 281 -25.75 8.39 11.70
CA ASN A 281 -24.90 9.24 10.91
C ASN A 281 -24.00 8.39 10.00
N ALA A 282 -24.36 8.29 8.72
CA ALA A 282 -23.63 7.49 7.74
C ALA A 282 -22.15 7.93 7.61
N ALA A 283 -21.84 9.23 7.81
CA ALA A 283 -20.46 9.72 7.78
C ALA A 283 -19.61 9.28 8.99
N LYS A 284 -20.20 8.60 9.97
CA LYS A 284 -19.53 8.03 11.15
C LYS A 284 -19.64 6.51 11.25
N ARG A 285 -20.16 5.89 10.19
CA ARG A 285 -20.15 4.45 10.00
C ARG A 285 -19.12 4.17 8.94
N ILE A 286 -17.91 3.88 9.39
CA ILE A 286 -16.89 3.41 8.49
C ILE A 286 -17.12 1.91 8.37
N GLU A 287 -17.79 1.51 7.29
CA GLU A 287 -17.59 0.18 6.73
C GLU A 287 -16.13 0.16 6.29
N HIS A 288 -15.23 -0.36 7.13
CA HIS A 288 -13.91 -0.63 6.57
C HIS A 288 -14.13 -1.69 5.51
N LEU A 289 -13.84 -1.26 4.27
CA LEU A 289 -12.82 -1.87 3.43
C LEU A 289 -11.68 -2.46 4.29
N THR A 290 -11.95 -3.52 5.04
CA THR A 290 -10.97 -4.57 5.31
C THR A 290 -11.32 -5.67 4.33
N ALA A 291 -10.60 -5.69 3.22
CA ALA A 291 -10.37 -6.95 2.55
C ALA A 291 -9.94 -7.98 3.62
N PRO A 292 -10.49 -9.20 3.63
CA PRO A 292 -9.97 -10.28 4.45
C PRO A 292 -8.64 -10.75 3.86
N CYS A 293 -7.62 -9.93 3.96
CA CYS A 293 -6.23 -10.34 3.79
C CYS A 293 -5.42 -9.36 4.63
N LEU A 294 -4.97 -9.83 5.80
CA LEU A 294 -3.73 -9.45 6.49
C LEU A 294 -3.69 -9.87 7.97
N ALA A 295 -4.70 -10.59 8.49
CA ALA A 295 -4.64 -11.13 9.85
C ALA A 295 -5.24 -12.55 9.97
N GLY A 296 -4.64 -13.49 9.26
CA GLY A 296 -4.89 -14.93 9.43
C GLY A 296 -4.12 -15.68 8.37
N HIS A 297 -3.24 -16.60 8.77
CA HIS A 297 -2.28 -17.34 7.92
C HIS A 297 -1.02 -16.58 7.51
N TYR A 298 -0.13 -16.30 8.46
CA TYR A 298 1.29 -16.08 8.14
C TYR A 298 2.17 -16.99 8.98
N ALA A 299 2.05 -18.28 8.71
CA ALA A 299 3.18 -19.20 8.78
C ALA A 299 3.39 -19.70 7.35
N TRP A 300 4.08 -18.91 6.52
CA TRP A 300 4.56 -19.38 5.23
C TRP A 300 5.56 -20.50 5.50
N ASP A 301 5.18 -21.73 5.21
CA ASP A 301 6.10 -22.86 5.22
C ASP A 301 6.83 -22.88 3.88
N LEU A 302 7.95 -22.16 3.81
CA LEU A 302 8.81 -22.11 2.62
C LEU A 302 9.38 -23.49 2.24
N THR A 303 9.23 -24.51 3.09
CA THR A 303 9.57 -25.90 2.72
C THR A 303 8.54 -26.56 1.80
N LYS A 304 7.35 -25.97 1.66
CA LYS A 304 6.27 -26.45 0.78
C LYS A 304 6.29 -25.89 -0.63
N ASN A 305 7.15 -24.92 -0.92
CA ASN A 305 7.40 -24.47 -2.28
C ASN A 305 8.57 -25.33 -2.78
N PRO A 306 8.32 -26.45 -3.50
CA PRO A 306 9.40 -27.31 -3.93
C PRO A 306 10.09 -26.60 -5.09
N ARG A 307 10.98 -25.66 -4.76
CA ARG A 307 12.32 -25.91 -5.26
C ARG A 307 12.72 -27.22 -4.61
N GLU A 308 12.67 -28.31 -5.38
CA GLU A 308 13.91 -29.08 -5.43
C GLU A 308 14.96 -28.01 -5.61
N ALA A 309 15.74 -27.79 -4.55
CA ALA A 309 16.90 -26.96 -4.64
C ALA A 309 17.72 -27.58 -5.76
N ASP A 310 17.52 -27.11 -7.00
CA ASP A 310 18.54 -27.19 -8.02
C ASP A 310 19.79 -26.82 -7.27
N ALA A 311 20.71 -27.77 -7.23
CA ALA A 311 21.95 -27.67 -6.48
C ALA A 311 22.44 -26.23 -6.67
N PRO A 312 22.86 -25.54 -5.57
CA PRO A 312 23.29 -24.14 -5.66
C PRO A 312 24.13 -24.05 -6.92
N MET A 313 23.79 -23.14 -7.84
CA MET A 313 24.45 -23.08 -9.13
C MET A 313 25.91 -22.76 -8.83
N GLN A 314 26.70 -23.82 -8.61
CA GLN A 314 28.07 -23.72 -8.17
C GLN A 314 28.75 -23.21 -9.39
N ARG A 315 29.23 -21.99 -9.30
CA ARG A 315 29.90 -21.36 -10.42
C ARG A 315 31.13 -22.20 -10.74
N GLU A 316 31.04 -22.96 -11.82
CA GLU A 316 32.13 -23.83 -12.25
C GLU A 316 33.30 -22.96 -12.71
N ASN A 317 34.53 -23.39 -12.42
CA ASN A 317 35.76 -22.73 -12.87
C ASN A 317 35.99 -21.32 -12.32
N ILE A 318 35.71 -21.08 -11.03
CA ILE A 318 36.24 -19.89 -10.34
C ILE A 318 37.77 -19.97 -10.35
N ASN A 319 38.45 -18.88 -10.70
CA ASN A 319 39.91 -18.82 -10.66
C ASN A 319 40.41 -18.54 -9.24
N THR A 320 40.18 -19.50 -8.34
CA THR A 320 40.49 -19.39 -6.91
C THR A 320 41.97 -19.12 -6.65
N GLU A 321 42.86 -19.74 -7.42
CA GLU A 321 44.31 -19.54 -7.29
C GLU A 321 44.69 -18.08 -7.53
N GLN A 322 44.24 -17.49 -8.64
CA GLN A 322 44.52 -16.07 -8.93
C GLN A 322 43.83 -15.13 -7.95
N LEU A 323 42.57 -15.42 -7.57
CA LEU A 323 41.81 -14.59 -6.63
C LEU A 323 42.49 -14.51 -5.25
N LEU A 324 43.00 -15.64 -4.75
CA LEU A 324 43.73 -15.67 -3.47
C LEU A 324 45.14 -15.08 -3.59
N ALA A 325 45.80 -15.22 -4.75
CA ALA A 325 47.09 -14.57 -5.01
C ALA A 325 46.97 -13.03 -4.96
N ASP A 326 45.86 -12.49 -5.43
CA ASP A 326 45.60 -11.04 -5.48
C ASP A 326 44.95 -10.50 -4.18
N LYS A 327 44.72 -11.35 -3.17
CA LYS A 327 44.01 -11.00 -1.92
C LYS A 327 44.58 -9.75 -1.25
N ALA A 328 45.90 -9.64 -1.15
CA ALA A 328 46.56 -8.51 -0.49
C ALA A 328 46.29 -7.18 -1.21
N GLU A 329 46.29 -7.19 -2.56
CA GLU A 329 45.96 -6.02 -3.38
C GLU A 329 44.48 -5.65 -3.25
N ILE A 330 43.58 -6.63 -3.32
CA ILE A 330 42.12 -6.42 -3.20
C ILE A 330 41.76 -5.86 -1.82
N THR A 331 42.40 -6.37 -0.75
CA THR A 331 42.19 -5.87 0.62
C THR A 331 42.66 -4.42 0.74
N ALA A 332 43.86 -4.10 0.25
CA ALA A 332 44.38 -2.73 0.26
C ALA A 332 43.49 -1.76 -0.55
N ALA A 333 42.96 -2.21 -1.70
CA ALA A 333 42.03 -1.42 -2.50
C ALA A 333 40.70 -1.15 -1.76
N TYR A 334 40.22 -2.10 -0.95
CA TYR A 334 39.03 -1.88 -0.11
C TYR A 334 39.31 -0.90 1.04
N GLU A 335 40.47 -1.00 1.69
CA GLU A 335 40.89 -0.03 2.73
C GLU A 335 41.01 1.40 2.16
N GLU A 336 41.58 1.54 0.95
CA GLU A 336 41.63 2.83 0.24
C GLU A 336 40.21 3.35 -0.07
N LEU A 337 39.31 2.47 -0.51
CA LEU A 337 37.91 2.81 -0.79
C LEU A 337 37.19 3.31 0.47
N GLN A 338 37.38 2.65 1.62
CA GLN A 338 36.84 3.10 2.92
C GLN A 338 37.42 4.46 3.35
N GLY A 339 38.71 4.69 3.08
CA GLY A 339 39.38 5.96 3.36
C GLY A 339 38.95 7.14 2.47
N ALA A 340 38.30 6.89 1.34
CA ALA A 340 37.93 7.91 0.36
C ALA A 340 36.70 8.75 0.76
N GLY A 341 35.93 8.34 1.77
CA GLY A 341 34.77 9.10 2.28
C GLY A 341 33.66 9.28 1.24
N LEU A 342 33.39 8.25 0.44
CA LEU A 342 32.42 8.29 -0.64
C LEU A 342 30.97 8.45 -0.14
N ASN A 343 30.11 9.00 -1.00
CA ASN A 343 28.66 9.05 -0.81
C ASN A 343 27.98 8.92 -2.17
N LEU A 344 28.00 7.69 -2.71
CA LEU A 344 27.48 7.35 -4.02
C LEU A 344 26.27 6.42 -3.88
N ASP A 345 25.37 6.46 -4.86
CA ASP A 345 24.09 5.75 -4.81
C ASP A 345 23.73 5.14 -6.16
N LEU A 346 23.76 3.79 -6.22
CA LEU A 346 23.40 2.96 -7.38
C LEU A 346 22.02 2.29 -7.21
N THR A 347 21.19 2.74 -6.26
CA THR A 347 19.89 2.12 -5.92
C THR A 347 18.72 2.62 -6.78
N ARG A 348 18.89 3.78 -7.44
CA ARG A 348 17.78 4.57 -7.99
C ARG A 348 17.61 4.35 -9.49
N GLY A 349 16.65 3.51 -9.88
CA GLY A 349 16.21 3.31 -11.26
C GLY A 349 15.26 4.39 -11.79
N LYS A 350 15.67 5.67 -11.72
CA LYS A 350 14.89 6.82 -12.18
C LYS A 350 15.70 7.72 -13.12
N PRO A 351 15.05 8.50 -14.00
CA PRO A 351 15.75 9.39 -14.91
C PRO A 351 16.69 10.37 -14.19
N SER A 352 17.84 10.67 -14.80
CA SER A 352 18.72 11.76 -14.39
C SER A 352 18.11 13.14 -14.72
N SER A 353 18.69 14.22 -14.17
CA SER A 353 18.22 15.59 -14.48
C SER A 353 18.28 15.89 -15.97
N GLU A 354 19.37 15.51 -16.65
CA GLU A 354 19.53 15.68 -18.10
C GLU A 354 18.38 15.03 -18.88
N GLN A 355 17.97 13.82 -18.49
CA GLN A 355 16.86 13.13 -19.14
C GLN A 355 15.52 13.82 -18.90
N LEU A 356 15.30 14.39 -17.71
CA LEU A 356 14.09 15.16 -17.40
C LEU A 356 14.06 16.48 -18.20
N ASP A 357 15.22 17.07 -18.49
CA ASP A 357 15.34 18.30 -19.28
C ASP A 357 14.87 18.11 -20.74
N PHE A 358 14.86 16.87 -21.27
CA PHE A 358 14.29 16.59 -22.59
C PHE A 358 12.79 16.89 -22.68
N SER A 359 12.11 16.96 -21.52
CA SER A 359 10.67 17.21 -21.41
C SER A 359 10.33 18.52 -20.68
N THR A 360 11.28 19.45 -20.54
CA THR A 360 11.01 20.75 -19.90
C THR A 360 9.86 21.52 -20.54
N GLU A 361 9.70 21.42 -21.87
CA GLU A 361 8.60 22.06 -22.61
C GLU A 361 7.22 21.66 -22.07
N LEU A 362 7.07 20.39 -21.67
CA LEU A 362 5.82 19.85 -21.13
C LEU A 362 5.32 20.62 -19.90
N LEU A 363 6.21 21.24 -19.12
CA LEU A 363 5.85 22.04 -17.93
C LEU A 363 5.03 23.30 -18.28
N SER A 364 5.04 23.72 -19.54
CA SER A 364 4.29 24.89 -20.02
C SER A 364 3.04 24.52 -20.83
N LEU A 365 2.86 23.24 -21.15
CA LEU A 365 1.74 22.73 -21.94
C LEU A 365 0.54 22.36 -21.04
N PRO A 366 -0.71 22.45 -21.53
CA PRO A 366 -1.10 22.84 -22.90
C PRO A 366 -1.25 24.36 -23.11
N GLY A 367 -0.85 25.17 -22.13
CA GLY A 367 -0.99 26.63 -22.16
C GLY A 367 -2.44 27.08 -22.37
N ASP A 368 -2.64 28.05 -23.25
CA ASP A 368 -3.99 28.53 -23.63
C ASP A 368 -4.71 27.62 -24.64
N ASN A 369 -4.08 26.54 -25.12
CA ASN A 369 -4.64 25.61 -26.10
C ASN A 369 -5.27 24.38 -25.42
N PHE A 370 -6.38 24.58 -24.72
CA PHE A 370 -7.08 23.55 -23.92
C PHE A 370 -8.23 22.84 -24.67
N ILE A 371 -8.29 22.96 -26.00
CA ILE A 371 -9.27 22.26 -26.83
C ILE A 371 -8.56 21.10 -27.53
N SER A 372 -9.07 19.88 -27.38
CA SER A 372 -8.54 18.71 -28.09
C SER A 372 -8.79 18.82 -29.61
N PRO A 373 -8.08 18.05 -30.45
CA PRO A 373 -8.37 18.01 -31.89
C PRO A 373 -9.82 17.65 -32.24
N SER A 374 -10.49 16.84 -31.41
CA SER A 374 -11.92 16.51 -31.49
C SER A 374 -12.88 17.62 -31.02
N GLY A 375 -12.35 18.76 -30.54
CA GLY A 375 -13.14 19.90 -30.07
C GLY A 375 -13.57 19.83 -28.61
N LEU A 376 -13.03 18.91 -27.81
CA LEU A 376 -13.35 18.77 -26.39
C LEU A 376 -12.59 19.81 -25.55
N ASP A 377 -13.28 20.55 -24.67
CA ASP A 377 -12.64 21.36 -23.64
C ASP A 377 -12.12 20.46 -22.51
N VAL A 378 -10.80 20.26 -22.45
CA VAL A 378 -10.20 19.28 -21.53
C VAL A 378 -10.20 19.74 -20.07
N ARG A 379 -10.56 20.99 -19.79
CA ARG A 379 -10.62 21.56 -18.42
C ARG A 379 -11.87 21.12 -17.67
N ASN A 380 -12.89 20.60 -18.37
CA ASN A 380 -14.14 20.19 -17.76
C ASN A 380 -14.21 18.65 -17.58
N TYR A 381 -15.21 18.19 -16.84
CA TYR A 381 -15.44 16.78 -16.53
C TYR A 381 -15.82 15.93 -17.76
N GLY A 382 -15.66 14.60 -17.61
CA GLY A 382 -16.07 13.59 -18.60
C GLY A 382 -14.89 12.97 -19.37
N VAL A 383 -15.18 11.87 -20.07
CA VAL A 383 -14.23 10.98 -20.80
C VAL A 383 -13.40 10.07 -19.89
N LEU A 384 -14.01 8.96 -19.47
CA LEU A 384 -13.38 7.94 -18.62
C LEU A 384 -12.15 7.30 -19.26
N ASN A 385 -12.19 7.02 -20.57
CA ASN A 385 -11.13 6.25 -21.25
C ASN A 385 -9.88 7.09 -21.59
N GLY A 386 -9.91 8.40 -21.33
CA GLY A 386 -8.89 9.35 -21.78
C GLY A 386 -9.07 9.81 -23.22
N LEU A 387 -8.24 10.77 -23.65
CA LEU A 387 -8.34 11.42 -24.96
C LEU A 387 -8.13 10.43 -26.11
N SER A 388 -9.07 10.38 -27.05
CA SER A 388 -9.02 9.49 -28.22
C SER A 388 -7.73 9.62 -29.02
N GLU A 389 -7.25 10.83 -29.21
CA GLU A 389 -6.10 11.17 -30.03
C GLU A 389 -4.80 10.69 -29.39
N LEU A 390 -4.68 10.82 -28.07
CA LEU A 390 -3.54 10.28 -27.33
C LEU A 390 -3.56 8.74 -27.33
N ARG A 391 -4.74 8.13 -27.19
CA ARG A 391 -4.90 6.68 -27.29
C ARG A 391 -4.56 6.16 -28.68
N SER A 392 -4.93 6.89 -29.73
CA SER A 392 -4.55 6.55 -31.11
C SER A 392 -3.05 6.67 -31.34
N LEU A 393 -2.42 7.76 -30.89
CA LEU A 393 -0.97 7.92 -30.94
C LEU A 393 -0.26 6.76 -30.24
N TRP A 394 -0.68 6.44 -29.01
CA TRP A 394 -0.06 5.38 -28.22
C TRP A 394 -0.36 3.98 -28.78
N GLY A 395 -1.57 3.76 -29.29
CA GLY A 395 -1.96 2.51 -29.95
C GLY A 395 -1.12 2.25 -31.20
N ASN A 396 -0.88 3.27 -32.03
CA ASN A 396 0.02 3.16 -33.19
C ASN A 396 1.44 2.80 -32.76
N LEU A 397 1.95 3.41 -31.68
CA LEU A 397 3.28 3.13 -31.14
C LEU A 397 3.42 1.67 -30.67
N LEU A 398 2.37 1.10 -30.09
CA LEU A 398 2.36 -0.27 -29.54
C LEU A 398 1.87 -1.34 -30.54
N GLY A 399 1.34 -0.95 -31.70
CA GLY A 399 0.65 -1.87 -32.60
C GLY A 399 -0.67 -2.41 -32.04
N ILE A 400 -1.36 -1.65 -31.20
CA ILE A 400 -2.64 -2.02 -30.57
C ILE A 400 -3.74 -1.06 -31.03
N PRO A 401 -4.93 -1.55 -31.45
CA PRO A 401 -6.05 -0.69 -31.82
C PRO A 401 -6.42 0.32 -30.72
N ALA A 402 -6.67 1.57 -31.11
CA ALA A 402 -6.91 2.67 -30.16
C ALA A 402 -8.14 2.45 -29.24
N ASP A 403 -9.14 1.72 -29.71
CA ASP A 403 -10.33 1.34 -28.94
C ASP A 403 -10.04 0.29 -27.87
N GLN A 404 -8.92 -0.43 -27.98
CA GLN A 404 -8.38 -1.33 -26.97
C GLN A 404 -7.41 -0.67 -26.00
N VAL A 405 -7.16 0.64 -26.10
CA VAL A 405 -6.26 1.38 -25.20
C VAL A 405 -7.06 2.37 -24.35
N ILE A 406 -6.78 2.43 -23.05
CA ILE A 406 -7.22 3.48 -22.12
C ILE A 406 -5.99 4.31 -21.73
N ALA A 407 -6.14 5.64 -21.68
CA ALA A 407 -5.16 6.55 -21.11
C ALA A 407 -5.65 7.04 -19.74
N GLY A 408 -4.89 6.76 -18.68
CA GLY A 408 -5.20 7.11 -17.30
C GLY A 408 -4.44 8.35 -16.80
N ASP A 409 -4.22 8.40 -15.49
CA ASP A 409 -3.35 9.39 -14.82
C ASP A 409 -1.87 8.99 -14.93
N ALA A 410 -1.02 9.39 -13.98
CA ALA A 410 0.44 9.32 -14.15
C ALA A 410 1.11 7.98 -13.78
N SER A 411 0.36 6.97 -13.33
CA SER A 411 0.93 5.74 -12.76
C SER A 411 0.24 4.48 -13.27
N SER A 412 0.96 3.68 -14.07
CA SER A 412 0.49 2.35 -14.48
C SER A 412 0.40 1.40 -13.30
N LEU A 413 1.25 1.57 -12.28
CA LEU A 413 1.20 0.81 -11.04
C LEU A 413 -0.10 1.04 -10.26
N ASN A 414 -0.69 2.23 -10.32
CA ASN A 414 -2.03 2.44 -9.75
C ASN A 414 -3.09 1.63 -10.50
N ILE A 415 -3.01 1.56 -11.84
CA ILE A 415 -3.95 0.76 -12.61
C ILE A 415 -3.74 -0.74 -12.32
N MET A 416 -2.49 -1.22 -12.25
CA MET A 416 -2.20 -2.62 -11.87
C MET A 416 -2.73 -2.97 -10.49
N PHE A 417 -2.54 -2.07 -9.51
CA PHE A 417 -3.11 -2.22 -8.18
C PHE A 417 -4.64 -2.28 -8.22
N ASP A 418 -5.29 -1.35 -8.93
CA ASP A 418 -6.75 -1.29 -9.07
C ASP A 418 -7.29 -2.57 -9.74
N LEU A 419 -6.65 -3.08 -10.79
CA LEU A 419 -7.04 -4.32 -11.48
C LEU A 419 -7.04 -5.52 -10.52
N ILE A 420 -5.98 -5.67 -9.72
CA ILE A 420 -5.88 -6.74 -8.73
C ILE A 420 -6.88 -6.51 -7.60
N SER A 421 -6.97 -5.29 -7.07
CA SER A 421 -7.92 -4.94 -6.01
C SER A 421 -9.35 -5.24 -6.42
N TRP A 422 -9.76 -4.89 -7.64
CA TRP A 422 -11.13 -5.07 -8.09
C TRP A 422 -11.42 -6.54 -8.41
N SER A 423 -10.44 -7.28 -8.92
CA SER A 423 -10.57 -8.73 -9.09
C SER A 423 -10.69 -9.44 -7.74
N TYR A 424 -9.96 -8.95 -6.74
CA TYR A 424 -10.04 -9.43 -5.37
C TYR A 424 -11.40 -9.14 -4.74
N THR A 425 -11.91 -7.91 -4.84
CA THR A 425 -13.16 -7.49 -4.20
C THR A 425 -14.42 -7.93 -4.94
N PHE A 426 -14.42 -7.90 -6.28
CA PHE A 426 -15.63 -8.09 -7.08
C PHE A 426 -15.56 -9.27 -8.05
N GLY A 427 -14.37 -9.84 -8.25
CA GLY A 427 -14.10 -10.73 -9.38
C GLY A 427 -13.85 -9.92 -10.65
N ASN A 428 -13.00 -10.46 -11.52
CA ASN A 428 -12.90 -9.95 -12.88
C ASN A 428 -14.05 -10.51 -13.74
N ASN A 429 -14.14 -10.07 -15.00
CA ASN A 429 -15.22 -10.43 -15.91
C ASN A 429 -15.34 -11.92 -16.24
N ASP A 430 -14.33 -12.74 -15.97
CA ASP A 430 -14.38 -14.20 -16.15
C ASP A 430 -14.48 -14.94 -14.81
N SER A 431 -14.40 -14.22 -13.69
CA SER A 431 -14.41 -14.82 -12.36
C SER A 431 -15.77 -15.42 -12.02
N PRO A 432 -15.81 -16.69 -11.54
CA PRO A 432 -17.04 -17.26 -10.98
C PRO A 432 -17.41 -16.62 -9.64
N MET A 433 -16.41 -16.10 -8.91
CA MET A 433 -16.53 -15.42 -7.63
C MET A 433 -15.32 -14.49 -7.39
N PRO A 434 -15.43 -13.47 -6.52
CA PRO A 434 -14.31 -12.58 -6.19
C PRO A 434 -13.12 -13.34 -5.61
N TRP A 435 -11.87 -12.93 -5.86
CA TRP A 435 -10.73 -13.68 -5.32
C TRP A 435 -10.65 -13.66 -3.79
N SER A 436 -11.29 -12.70 -3.11
CA SER A 436 -11.33 -12.61 -1.64
C SER A 436 -12.07 -13.75 -0.96
N VAL A 437 -12.82 -14.56 -1.71
CA VAL A 437 -13.59 -15.69 -1.15
C VAL A 437 -12.91 -17.04 -1.40
N GLU A 438 -11.84 -17.03 -2.20
CA GLU A 438 -11.01 -18.22 -2.44
C GLU A 438 -10.25 -18.56 -1.15
N GLU A 439 -10.04 -19.85 -0.89
CA GLU A 439 -9.26 -20.29 0.29
C GLU A 439 -7.80 -19.83 0.18
N GLU A 440 -7.26 -19.83 -1.03
CA GLU A 440 -5.91 -19.40 -1.34
C GLU A 440 -5.86 -18.75 -2.73
N VAL A 441 -5.03 -17.72 -2.86
CA VAL A 441 -4.74 -17.06 -4.14
C VAL A 441 -3.25 -17.15 -4.37
N LYS A 442 -2.85 -17.75 -5.48
CA LYS A 442 -1.44 -17.91 -5.87
C LYS A 442 -1.11 -17.05 -7.09
N TRP A 443 0.15 -16.65 -7.21
CA TRP A 443 0.60 -15.74 -8.25
C TRP A 443 2.01 -16.08 -8.76
N ILE A 444 2.15 -16.28 -10.07
CA ILE A 444 3.43 -16.59 -10.70
C ILE A 444 4.30 -15.34 -10.80
N CYS A 445 5.53 -15.44 -10.31
CA CYS A 445 6.51 -14.35 -10.25
C CYS A 445 7.81 -14.76 -10.93
N PRO A 446 8.05 -14.37 -12.19
CA PRO A 446 9.36 -14.53 -12.82
C PRO A 446 10.45 -13.79 -12.06
N VAL A 447 11.55 -14.47 -11.76
CA VAL A 447 12.67 -13.93 -10.98
C VAL A 447 14.01 -14.09 -11.69
N PRO A 448 14.95 -13.13 -11.53
CA PRO A 448 14.80 -11.85 -10.83
C PRO A 448 13.74 -10.94 -11.49
N GLY A 449 12.93 -10.27 -10.67
CA GLY A 449 11.75 -9.53 -11.08
C GLY A 449 11.60 -8.16 -10.40
N TYR A 450 10.43 -7.54 -10.56
CA TYR A 450 10.18 -6.18 -10.08
C TYR A 450 9.60 -6.16 -8.65
N ASP A 451 10.35 -5.57 -7.72
CA ASP A 451 9.99 -5.42 -6.31
C ASP A 451 8.57 -4.87 -6.07
N ARG A 452 8.13 -3.85 -6.82
CA ARG A 452 6.80 -3.28 -6.61
C ARG A 452 5.66 -4.19 -7.07
N HIS A 453 5.88 -5.06 -8.05
CA HIS A 453 4.91 -6.09 -8.42
C HIS A 453 4.71 -7.06 -7.26
N HIS A 454 5.82 -7.56 -6.73
CA HIS A 454 5.80 -8.51 -5.60
C HIS A 454 5.12 -7.90 -4.37
N SER A 455 5.40 -6.63 -4.06
CA SER A 455 4.75 -5.94 -2.93
C SER A 455 3.24 -5.77 -3.10
N ILE A 456 2.70 -5.67 -4.33
CA ILE A 456 1.24 -5.65 -4.53
C ILE A 456 0.66 -7.00 -4.13
N THR A 457 1.17 -8.09 -4.70
CA THR A 457 0.65 -9.44 -4.41
C THR A 457 0.92 -9.88 -2.97
N GLU A 458 2.04 -9.46 -2.37
CA GLU A 458 2.31 -9.61 -0.93
C GLU A 458 1.22 -8.92 -0.08
N LEU A 459 0.84 -7.69 -0.44
CA LEU A 459 -0.18 -6.94 0.29
C LEU A 459 -1.54 -7.64 0.26
N PHE A 460 -1.89 -8.26 -0.87
CA PHE A 460 -3.14 -9.04 -1.02
C PHE A 460 -3.07 -10.44 -0.42
N GLY A 461 -1.94 -10.83 0.19
CA GLY A 461 -1.74 -12.15 0.80
C GLY A 461 -1.62 -13.28 -0.21
N CYS A 462 -1.25 -13.00 -1.46
CA CYS A 462 -1.05 -14.03 -2.46
C CYS A 462 0.19 -14.90 -2.14
N GLU A 463 0.07 -16.22 -2.31
CA GLU A 463 1.26 -17.09 -2.36
C GLU A 463 2.01 -16.82 -3.67
N MET A 464 3.24 -16.31 -3.58
CA MET A 464 4.03 -15.95 -4.76
C MET A 464 4.93 -17.13 -5.18
N LEU A 465 4.66 -17.69 -6.37
CA LEU A 465 5.34 -18.85 -6.94
C LEU A 465 6.43 -18.37 -7.91
N THR A 466 7.70 -18.58 -7.57
CA THR A 466 8.81 -18.09 -8.41
C THR A 466 9.04 -18.96 -9.64
N VAL A 467 9.25 -18.35 -10.81
CA VAL A 467 9.71 -19.05 -12.02
C VAL A 467 11.04 -18.45 -12.52
N PRO A 468 12.00 -19.26 -12.98
CA PRO A 468 13.25 -18.74 -13.53
C PRO A 468 13.03 -17.87 -14.76
N MET A 469 13.79 -16.79 -14.87
CA MET A 469 13.95 -16.06 -16.13
C MET A 469 15.06 -16.69 -16.97
N THR A 470 14.74 -17.00 -18.23
CA THR A 470 15.69 -17.45 -19.26
C THR A 470 16.09 -16.28 -20.16
N SER A 471 16.97 -16.52 -21.14
CA SER A 471 17.36 -15.51 -22.14
C SER A 471 16.22 -15.08 -23.08
N THR A 472 15.11 -15.84 -23.14
CA THR A 472 13.97 -15.58 -24.06
C THR A 472 12.68 -15.21 -23.34
N GLY A 473 12.68 -15.19 -22.01
CA GLY A 473 11.50 -14.97 -21.18
C GLY A 473 11.43 -15.93 -19.99
N PRO A 474 10.29 -15.97 -19.26
CA PRO A 474 10.10 -16.94 -18.17
C PRO A 474 10.19 -18.38 -18.67
N ASP A 475 10.63 -19.29 -17.80
CA ASP A 475 10.59 -20.73 -18.06
C ASP A 475 9.15 -21.21 -18.29
N MET A 476 8.83 -21.54 -19.54
CA MET A 476 7.47 -21.89 -19.93
C MET A 476 7.02 -23.28 -19.45
N ASP A 477 7.95 -24.20 -19.17
CA ASP A 477 7.59 -25.50 -18.61
C ASP A 477 7.15 -25.32 -17.15
N ALA A 478 7.90 -24.55 -16.37
CA ALA A 478 7.53 -24.19 -15.01
C ALA A 478 6.22 -23.40 -14.96
N VAL A 479 6.05 -22.39 -15.83
CA VAL A 479 4.80 -21.59 -15.90
C VAL A 479 3.60 -22.48 -16.22
N ARG A 480 3.70 -23.36 -17.22
CA ARG A 480 2.59 -24.27 -17.59
C ARG A 480 2.22 -25.21 -16.45
N GLU A 481 3.19 -25.75 -15.74
CA GLU A 481 2.91 -26.68 -14.65
C GLU A 481 2.19 -25.96 -13.49
N LEU A 482 2.69 -24.80 -13.08
CA LEU A 482 2.07 -24.02 -11.99
C LEU A 482 0.67 -23.53 -12.39
N ALA A 483 0.48 -23.08 -13.63
CA ALA A 483 -0.80 -22.53 -14.09
C ALA A 483 -1.95 -23.55 -14.13
N LYS A 484 -1.69 -24.85 -14.01
CA LYS A 484 -2.73 -25.91 -13.89
C LYS A 484 -3.50 -25.82 -12.57
N ASP A 485 -2.91 -25.26 -11.52
CA ASP A 485 -3.56 -25.09 -10.22
C ASP A 485 -4.65 -23.99 -10.31
N PRO A 486 -5.93 -24.30 -10.00
CA PRO A 486 -7.01 -23.30 -10.05
C PRO A 486 -6.86 -22.15 -9.03
N ALA A 487 -6.02 -22.30 -8.02
CA ALA A 487 -5.68 -21.22 -7.09
C ALA A 487 -4.72 -20.19 -7.71
N VAL A 488 -4.02 -20.53 -8.80
CA VAL A 488 -3.14 -19.60 -9.51
C VAL A 488 -3.97 -18.64 -10.34
N LYS A 489 -4.14 -17.40 -9.86
CA LYS A 489 -5.00 -16.39 -10.49
C LYS A 489 -4.26 -15.48 -11.47
N GLY A 490 -2.95 -15.46 -11.44
CA GLY A 490 -2.23 -14.63 -12.40
C GLY A 490 -0.71 -14.73 -12.36
N MET A 491 -0.11 -13.88 -13.18
CA MET A 491 1.32 -13.83 -13.41
C MET A 491 1.78 -12.39 -13.63
N TRP A 492 2.90 -12.02 -13.02
CA TRP A 492 3.61 -10.78 -13.35
C TRP A 492 4.54 -11.00 -14.55
N THR A 493 4.62 -10.01 -15.45
CA THR A 493 5.64 -9.99 -16.50
C THR A 493 6.10 -8.57 -16.78
N VAL A 494 7.39 -8.39 -17.05
CA VAL A 494 7.93 -7.20 -17.72
C VAL A 494 8.51 -7.71 -19.05
N PRO A 495 7.78 -7.58 -20.16
CA PRO A 495 8.01 -8.38 -21.36
C PRO A 495 9.10 -7.85 -22.29
N ILE A 496 9.46 -6.57 -22.18
CA ILE A 496 10.51 -5.95 -22.98
C ILE A 496 11.49 -5.31 -22.00
N PHE A 497 12.78 -5.56 -22.20
CA PHE A 497 13.87 -5.06 -21.36
C PHE A 497 13.59 -5.20 -19.85
N ALA A 498 13.27 -6.42 -19.43
CA ALA A 498 12.70 -6.74 -18.13
C ALA A 498 13.46 -6.11 -16.95
N ASN A 499 12.75 -5.67 -15.91
CA ASN A 499 13.38 -5.24 -14.67
C ASN A 499 13.63 -6.46 -13.76
N PRO A 500 14.88 -6.82 -13.41
CA PRO A 500 16.14 -6.14 -13.75
C PRO A 500 16.94 -6.77 -14.91
N THR A 501 16.52 -7.91 -15.44
CA THR A 501 17.37 -8.76 -16.29
C THR A 501 17.67 -8.14 -17.66
N GLY A 502 16.83 -7.25 -18.17
CA GLY A 502 16.92 -6.70 -19.51
C GLY A 502 16.47 -7.66 -20.62
N VAL A 503 15.97 -8.84 -20.25
CA VAL A 503 15.43 -9.83 -21.20
C VAL A 503 14.18 -9.29 -21.88
N THR A 504 14.03 -9.60 -23.16
CA THR A 504 12.81 -9.36 -23.94
C THR A 504 12.19 -10.70 -24.31
N ILE A 505 10.90 -10.85 -24.03
CA ILE A 505 10.12 -12.05 -24.33
C ILE A 505 10.03 -12.22 -25.85
N THR A 506 10.39 -13.41 -26.35
CA THR A 506 10.28 -13.70 -27.79
C THR A 506 8.83 -13.98 -28.19
N ARG A 507 8.57 -13.93 -29.50
CA ARG A 507 7.25 -14.25 -30.07
C ARG A 507 6.80 -15.67 -29.70
N GLU A 508 7.71 -16.63 -29.66
CA GLU A 508 7.42 -18.02 -29.29
C GLU A 508 6.96 -18.14 -27.84
N VAL A 509 7.59 -17.42 -26.91
CA VAL A 509 7.20 -17.42 -25.49
C VAL A 509 5.89 -16.66 -25.31
N ALA A 510 5.69 -15.52 -25.99
CA ALA A 510 4.44 -14.79 -25.99
C ALA A 510 3.25 -15.62 -26.51
N GLN A 511 3.48 -16.41 -27.58
CA GLN A 511 2.49 -17.35 -28.12
C GLN A 511 2.14 -18.43 -27.09
N GLN A 512 3.14 -19.04 -26.45
CA GLN A 512 2.89 -20.07 -25.43
C GLN A 512 2.11 -19.52 -24.23
N LEU A 513 2.39 -18.29 -23.78
CA LEU A 513 1.62 -17.63 -22.71
C LEU A 513 0.16 -17.35 -23.13
N ALA A 514 -0.07 -17.01 -24.40
CA ALA A 514 -1.40 -16.80 -24.94
C ALA A 514 -2.20 -18.11 -25.10
N GLU A 515 -1.53 -19.22 -25.42
CA GLU A 515 -2.15 -20.51 -25.72
C GLU A 515 -2.33 -21.44 -24.51
N MET A 516 -1.46 -21.35 -23.50
CA MET A 516 -1.44 -22.34 -22.40
C MET A 516 -2.80 -22.49 -21.72
N GLU A 517 -3.16 -23.70 -21.32
CA GLU A 517 -4.34 -23.93 -20.49
C GLU A 517 -4.07 -23.49 -19.05
N THR A 518 -5.08 -22.97 -18.37
CA THR A 518 -4.99 -22.53 -16.97
C THR A 518 -6.10 -23.18 -16.16
N GLY A 519 -5.79 -23.59 -14.92
CA GLY A 519 -6.78 -24.16 -14.00
C GLY A 519 -7.83 -23.13 -13.58
N ALA A 520 -7.40 -21.88 -13.38
CA ALA A 520 -8.30 -20.77 -13.11
C ALA A 520 -8.96 -20.28 -14.42
N PRO A 521 -10.30 -20.21 -14.50
CA PRO A 521 -11.00 -19.68 -15.68
C PRO A 521 -10.78 -18.17 -15.87
N ASP A 522 -10.35 -17.51 -14.80
CA ASP A 522 -10.20 -16.06 -14.69
C ASP A 522 -8.74 -15.63 -14.51
N PHE A 523 -7.80 -16.48 -14.96
CA PHE A 523 -6.36 -16.21 -14.94
C PHE A 523 -5.99 -14.94 -15.71
N ARG A 524 -5.04 -14.17 -15.16
CA ARG A 524 -4.57 -12.90 -15.75
C ARG A 524 -3.06 -12.79 -15.79
N ILE A 525 -2.52 -12.41 -16.94
CA ILE A 525 -1.13 -12.00 -17.08
C ILE A 525 -1.09 -10.48 -17.07
N VAL A 526 -0.44 -9.92 -16.05
CA VAL A 526 -0.08 -8.50 -16.10
C VAL A 526 1.14 -8.36 -16.99
N TRP A 527 0.90 -7.84 -18.19
CA TRP A 527 1.89 -7.57 -19.21
C TRP A 527 2.40 -6.14 -19.06
N ASP A 528 3.22 -5.92 -18.03
CA ASP A 528 3.76 -4.59 -17.70
C ASP A 528 4.87 -4.21 -18.67
N ASN A 529 4.49 -3.72 -19.84
CA ASN A 529 5.40 -3.26 -20.87
C ASN A 529 5.95 -1.86 -20.58
N ALA A 530 6.48 -1.68 -19.36
CA ALA A 530 7.05 -0.44 -18.87
C ALA A 530 8.21 0.09 -19.72
N TYR A 531 8.89 -0.80 -20.46
CA TYR A 531 10.04 -0.47 -21.30
C TYR A 531 9.81 -0.62 -22.81
N ALA A 532 8.56 -0.62 -23.27
CA ALA A 532 8.17 -0.89 -24.66
C ALA A 532 9.03 -0.19 -25.73
N VAL A 533 9.44 1.05 -25.47
CA VAL A 533 10.23 1.89 -26.39
C VAL A 533 11.55 2.39 -25.80
N HIS A 534 12.06 1.74 -24.75
CA HIS A 534 13.21 2.23 -23.96
C HIS A 534 14.51 1.55 -24.37
N THR A 535 14.88 1.69 -25.64
CA THR A 535 16.12 1.15 -26.20
C THR A 535 17.35 1.94 -25.74
N LEU A 536 18.51 1.26 -25.69
CA LEU A 536 19.84 1.86 -25.59
C LEU A 536 20.56 1.91 -26.96
N THR A 537 19.94 1.37 -28.00
CA THR A 537 20.44 1.35 -29.38
C THR A 537 19.61 2.27 -30.27
N ASP A 538 19.92 2.31 -31.56
CA ASP A 538 19.10 3.03 -32.55
C ASP A 538 17.82 2.28 -32.93
N GLU A 539 17.76 0.97 -32.64
CA GLU A 539 16.66 0.08 -33.01
C GLU A 539 15.65 -0.04 -31.86
N PHE A 540 14.37 0.04 -32.21
CA PHE A 540 13.27 -0.20 -31.25
C PHE A 540 12.90 -1.68 -31.24
N PRO A 541 12.60 -2.26 -30.07
CA PRO A 541 12.18 -3.65 -29.99
C PRO A 541 10.80 -3.84 -30.66
N GLU A 542 10.55 -5.03 -31.16
CA GLU A 542 9.21 -5.41 -31.59
C GLU A 542 8.25 -5.42 -30.39
N VAL A 543 7.13 -4.69 -30.50
CA VAL A 543 6.04 -4.78 -29.54
C VAL A 543 5.05 -5.85 -30.02
N ILE A 544 5.11 -7.03 -29.39
CA ILE A 544 4.22 -8.14 -29.72
C ILE A 544 2.79 -7.80 -29.23
N ASN A 545 1.82 -7.81 -30.15
CA ASN A 545 0.41 -7.66 -29.82
C ASN A 545 -0.15 -8.95 -29.18
N VAL A 546 0.12 -9.14 -27.89
CA VAL A 546 -0.36 -10.30 -27.12
C VAL A 546 -1.88 -10.36 -27.00
N LEU A 547 -2.60 -9.24 -27.21
CA LEU A 547 -4.07 -9.23 -27.19
C LEU A 547 -4.63 -9.98 -28.40
N GLU A 548 -4.03 -9.77 -29.58
CA GLU A 548 -4.39 -10.50 -30.80
C GLU A 548 -4.01 -11.98 -30.68
N LEU A 549 -2.82 -12.30 -30.16
CA LEU A 549 -2.42 -13.70 -29.94
C LEU A 549 -3.39 -14.43 -29.00
N ALA A 550 -3.81 -13.76 -27.93
CA ALA A 550 -4.75 -14.33 -26.96
C ALA A 550 -6.14 -14.53 -27.56
N GLU A 551 -6.62 -13.60 -28.38
CA GLU A 551 -7.88 -13.74 -29.11
C GLU A 551 -7.85 -14.93 -30.07
N GLN A 552 -6.78 -15.07 -30.86
CA GLN A 552 -6.58 -16.19 -31.79
C GLN A 552 -6.49 -17.55 -31.07
N ALA A 553 -5.90 -17.56 -29.87
CA ALA A 553 -5.81 -18.74 -29.01
C ALA A 553 -7.11 -19.08 -28.25
N GLY A 554 -8.17 -18.27 -28.37
CA GLY A 554 -9.43 -18.46 -27.65
C GLY A 554 -9.40 -18.00 -26.18
N ASN A 555 -8.37 -17.25 -25.77
CA ASN A 555 -8.16 -16.73 -24.42
C ASN A 555 -8.16 -15.17 -24.39
N PRO A 556 -9.13 -14.47 -25.02
CA PRO A 556 -9.02 -13.04 -25.33
C PRO A 556 -8.80 -12.14 -24.09
N ASN A 557 -9.26 -12.56 -22.92
CA ASN A 557 -9.24 -11.77 -21.69
C ASN A 557 -7.98 -11.97 -20.84
N ARG A 558 -7.03 -12.79 -21.28
CA ARG A 558 -5.88 -13.21 -20.47
C ARG A 558 -4.94 -12.07 -20.08
N PHE A 559 -4.71 -11.10 -20.97
CA PHE A 559 -3.67 -10.10 -20.76
C PHE A 559 -4.23 -8.76 -20.29
N TRP A 560 -3.59 -8.20 -19.26
CA TRP A 560 -3.69 -6.80 -18.89
C TRP A 560 -2.40 -6.10 -19.31
N PHE A 561 -2.44 -5.40 -20.45
CA PHE A 561 -1.27 -4.77 -21.04
C PHE A 561 -1.07 -3.37 -20.46
N MET A 562 0.08 -3.13 -19.85
CA MET A 562 0.40 -1.85 -19.21
C MET A 562 1.54 -1.16 -19.94
N SER A 563 1.53 0.16 -19.95
CA SER A 563 2.69 0.99 -20.32
C SER A 563 2.57 2.39 -19.70
N SER A 564 3.63 3.18 -19.73
CA SER A 564 3.65 4.52 -19.12
C SER A 564 4.71 5.43 -19.75
N THR A 565 4.51 6.74 -19.64
CA THR A 565 5.51 7.75 -19.97
C THR A 565 6.43 8.15 -18.81
N SER A 566 6.35 7.49 -17.65
CA SER A 566 7.14 7.87 -16.46
C SER A 566 8.66 7.96 -16.71
N LYS A 567 9.21 7.17 -17.63
CA LYS A 567 10.63 7.17 -18.02
C LYS A 567 10.88 7.72 -19.43
N ILE A 568 9.89 8.43 -19.95
CA ILE A 568 9.87 9.12 -21.25
C ILE A 568 9.74 10.63 -21.04
N THR A 569 8.89 11.05 -20.10
CA THR A 569 8.66 12.46 -19.77
C THR A 569 9.04 12.76 -18.32
N LEU A 570 8.07 12.75 -17.42
CA LEU A 570 8.22 13.14 -16.02
C LEU A 570 7.82 11.98 -15.11
N ALA A 571 8.78 11.42 -14.37
CA ALA A 571 8.53 10.31 -13.45
C ALA A 571 7.58 10.73 -12.32
N GLY A 572 6.34 10.23 -12.37
CA GLY A 572 5.26 10.57 -11.42
C GLY A 572 4.28 11.64 -11.91
N ALA A 573 4.53 12.27 -13.06
CA ALA A 573 3.62 13.25 -13.69
C ALA A 573 3.35 12.93 -15.17
N GLY A 574 3.63 11.70 -15.60
CA GLY A 574 3.40 11.22 -16.95
C GLY A 574 1.93 10.85 -17.24
N VAL A 575 1.74 9.97 -18.22
CA VAL A 575 0.48 9.30 -18.52
C VAL A 575 0.71 7.78 -18.49
N ALA A 576 -0.24 7.06 -17.93
CA ALA A 576 -0.29 5.61 -17.88
C ALA A 576 -1.31 5.08 -18.87
N PHE A 577 -1.04 3.91 -19.42
CA PHE A 577 -1.91 3.27 -20.40
C PHE A 577 -2.23 1.85 -19.97
N PHE A 578 -3.49 1.48 -20.19
CA PHE A 578 -4.00 0.13 -19.99
C PHE A 578 -4.65 -0.31 -21.29
N ALA A 579 -4.17 -1.41 -21.85
CA ALA A 579 -4.75 -2.03 -23.03
C ALA A 579 -5.18 -3.46 -22.74
N SER A 580 -6.31 -3.87 -23.32
CA SER A 580 -6.89 -5.18 -23.08
C SER A 580 -8.01 -5.48 -24.08
N SER A 581 -8.53 -6.72 -24.07
CA SER A 581 -9.78 -7.06 -24.73
C SER A 581 -10.93 -6.13 -24.35
N LYS A 582 -11.90 -6.01 -25.26
CA LYS A 582 -13.12 -5.24 -25.03
C LYS A 582 -13.84 -5.61 -23.72
N ALA A 583 -13.94 -6.90 -23.39
CA ALA A 583 -14.64 -7.35 -22.18
C ALA A 583 -13.94 -6.90 -20.90
N ASN A 584 -12.60 -6.98 -20.85
CA ASN A 584 -11.81 -6.47 -19.73
C ASN A 584 -11.95 -4.94 -19.61
N LEU A 585 -11.93 -4.20 -20.73
CA LEU A 585 -12.09 -2.74 -20.70
C LEU A 585 -13.50 -2.32 -20.26
N ASP A 586 -14.54 -3.04 -20.70
CA ASP A 586 -15.92 -2.79 -20.27
C ASP A 586 -16.08 -3.08 -18.76
N TRP A 587 -15.43 -4.12 -18.23
CA TRP A 587 -15.40 -4.41 -16.79
C TRP A 587 -14.66 -3.34 -16.00
N TYR A 588 -13.45 -2.97 -16.43
CA TYR A 588 -12.68 -1.89 -15.84
C TYR A 588 -13.49 -0.59 -15.82
N GLY A 589 -14.13 -0.24 -16.94
CA GLY A 589 -14.94 0.98 -17.08
C GLY A 589 -16.13 1.03 -16.12
N LYS A 590 -16.80 -0.10 -15.85
CA LYS A 590 -17.92 -0.16 -14.88
C LYS A 590 -17.49 0.28 -13.49
N ILE A 591 -16.32 -0.15 -13.04
CA ILE A 591 -15.81 0.12 -11.69
C ILE A 591 -15.10 1.47 -11.64
N ALA A 592 -14.27 1.77 -12.64
CA ALA A 592 -13.56 3.05 -12.74
C ALA A 592 -14.53 4.25 -12.75
N ASN A 593 -15.69 4.12 -13.42
CA ASN A 593 -16.73 5.16 -13.44
C ASN A 593 -17.36 5.43 -12.07
N ILE A 594 -17.30 4.47 -11.14
CA ILE A 594 -17.73 4.65 -9.75
C ILE A 594 -16.60 5.31 -8.93
N ARG A 595 -15.35 4.87 -9.15
CA ARG A 595 -14.17 5.44 -8.48
C ARG A 595 -14.00 6.93 -8.79
N GLY A 596 -14.31 7.36 -10.01
CA GLY A 596 -14.22 8.77 -10.39
C GLY A 596 -14.75 9.05 -11.79
N ILE A 597 -14.83 10.34 -12.12
CA ILE A 597 -15.43 10.81 -13.38
C ILE A 597 -14.50 10.58 -14.59
N GLY A 598 -13.19 10.46 -14.37
CA GLY A 598 -12.20 10.23 -15.41
C GLY A 598 -10.81 10.77 -15.03
N PRO A 599 -9.81 10.52 -15.87
CA PRO A 599 -8.42 10.93 -15.66
C PRO A 599 -8.17 12.42 -15.95
N ASN A 600 -6.95 12.87 -15.68
CA ASN A 600 -6.47 14.21 -15.96
C ASN A 600 -6.23 14.44 -17.48
N LYS A 601 -7.29 14.88 -18.16
CA LYS A 601 -7.25 15.21 -19.60
C LYS A 601 -6.33 16.39 -19.95
N VAL A 602 -6.09 17.32 -19.02
CA VAL A 602 -5.19 18.46 -19.26
C VAL A 602 -3.76 17.94 -19.45
N ASN A 603 -3.32 17.03 -18.58
CA ASN A 603 -2.01 16.40 -18.71
C ASN A 603 -1.90 15.52 -19.96
N GLN A 604 -2.98 14.81 -20.30
CA GLN A 604 -3.03 14.03 -21.54
C GLN A 604 -2.92 14.92 -22.79
N LEU A 605 -3.59 16.07 -22.82
CA LEU A 605 -3.47 17.02 -23.93
C LEU A 605 -2.06 17.62 -24.02
N ALA A 606 -1.44 17.91 -22.86
CA ALA A 606 -0.05 18.38 -22.82
C ALA A 606 0.91 17.35 -23.44
N HIS A 607 0.76 16.07 -23.10
CA HIS A 607 1.55 14.98 -23.70
C HIS A 607 1.27 14.82 -25.19
N LEU A 608 0.00 14.90 -25.61
CA LEU A 608 -0.37 14.84 -27.02
C LEU A 608 0.29 15.98 -27.83
N GLN A 609 0.29 17.21 -27.30
CA GLN A 609 0.93 18.36 -27.95
C GLN A 609 2.45 18.24 -27.96
N PHE A 610 3.04 17.73 -26.88
CA PHE A 610 4.47 17.54 -26.74
C PHE A 610 5.02 16.49 -27.72
N PHE A 611 4.31 15.36 -27.85
CA PHE A 611 4.73 14.30 -28.76
C PHE A 611 4.36 14.60 -30.22
N GLY A 612 3.17 15.14 -30.47
CA GLY A 612 2.62 15.32 -31.81
C GLY A 612 2.14 14.00 -32.42
N ASP A 613 3.06 13.06 -32.63
CA ASP A 613 2.82 11.73 -33.18
C ASP A 613 3.72 10.65 -32.52
N ASP A 614 3.62 9.41 -32.98
CA ASP A 614 4.39 8.28 -32.47
C ASP A 614 5.90 8.38 -32.82
N GLU A 615 6.26 9.08 -33.89
CA GLU A 615 7.67 9.37 -34.20
C GLU A 615 8.25 10.41 -33.24
N GLY A 616 7.46 11.38 -32.79
CA GLY A 616 7.85 12.31 -31.73
C GLY A 616 8.22 11.59 -30.43
N VAL A 617 7.48 10.55 -30.06
CA VAL A 617 7.85 9.68 -28.92
C VAL A 617 9.20 9.01 -29.19
N ARG A 618 9.38 8.36 -30.36
CA ARG A 618 10.64 7.71 -30.72
C ARG A 618 11.82 8.68 -30.75
N ALA A 619 11.61 9.91 -31.22
CA ALA A 619 12.63 10.95 -31.24
C ALA A 619 13.11 11.32 -29.82
N ILE A 620 12.21 11.41 -28.85
CA ILE A 620 12.58 11.62 -27.43
C ILE A 620 13.30 10.39 -26.88
N MET A 621 12.85 9.17 -27.22
CA MET A 621 13.52 7.95 -26.78
C MET A 621 14.95 7.83 -27.31
N ARG A 622 15.24 8.30 -28.53
CA ARG A 622 16.62 8.40 -29.04
C ARG A 622 17.48 9.37 -28.21
N LYS A 623 16.91 10.48 -27.70
CA LYS A 623 17.63 11.37 -26.75
C LYS A 623 17.93 10.63 -25.44
N HIS A 624 16.96 9.88 -24.91
CA HIS A 624 17.20 9.05 -23.72
C HIS A 624 18.27 7.99 -23.94
N ALA A 625 18.25 7.30 -25.08
CA ALA A 625 19.27 6.32 -25.46
C ALA A 625 20.67 6.99 -25.49
N GLY A 626 20.80 8.17 -26.11
CA GLY A 626 22.05 8.93 -26.14
C GLY A 626 22.61 9.32 -24.76
N SER A 627 21.74 9.57 -23.77
CA SER A 627 22.15 9.85 -22.39
C SER A 627 22.47 8.58 -21.59
N LEU A 628 21.72 7.49 -21.81
CA LEU A 628 21.84 6.26 -21.03
C LEU A 628 22.91 5.30 -21.54
N ALA A 629 23.03 5.10 -22.86
CA ALA A 629 23.91 4.09 -23.44
C ALA A 629 25.38 4.22 -22.95
N PRO A 630 25.99 5.43 -22.91
CA PRO A 630 27.35 5.58 -22.37
C PRO A 630 27.50 5.14 -20.91
N LYS A 631 26.45 5.31 -20.09
CA LYS A 631 26.43 4.90 -18.68
C LYS A 631 26.43 3.38 -18.54
N PHE A 632 25.59 2.70 -19.32
CA PHE A 632 25.55 1.24 -19.37
C PHE A 632 26.85 0.65 -19.90
N THR A 633 27.37 1.18 -21.01
CA THR A 633 28.66 0.77 -21.57
C THR A 633 29.76 0.88 -20.54
N ARG A 634 29.86 2.01 -19.81
CA ARG A 634 30.89 2.19 -18.78
C ARG A 634 30.77 1.18 -17.63
N VAL A 635 29.56 0.86 -17.18
CA VAL A 635 29.33 -0.16 -16.13
C VAL A 635 29.80 -1.53 -16.61
N ILE A 636 29.40 -1.95 -17.81
CA ILE A 636 29.77 -3.25 -18.41
C ILE A 636 31.28 -3.34 -18.63
N GLU A 637 31.92 -2.28 -19.13
CA GLU A 637 33.38 -2.20 -19.29
C GLU A 637 34.12 -2.42 -17.96
N ILE A 638 33.63 -1.80 -16.87
CA ILE A 638 34.26 -1.94 -15.55
C ILE A 638 34.06 -3.35 -15.00
N LEU A 639 32.85 -3.91 -15.09
CA LEU A 639 32.57 -5.29 -14.66
C LEU A 639 33.48 -6.28 -15.41
N ARG A 640 33.57 -6.16 -16.74
CA ARG A 640 34.44 -7.00 -17.56
C ARG A 640 35.91 -6.86 -17.19
N ARG A 641 36.40 -5.62 -17.08
CA ARG A 641 37.79 -5.33 -16.72
C ARG A 641 38.17 -5.87 -15.34
N ARG A 642 37.27 -5.75 -14.35
CA ARG A 642 37.59 -6.04 -12.95
C ARG A 642 37.27 -7.46 -12.51
N LEU A 643 36.27 -8.12 -13.10
CA LEU A 643 35.71 -9.36 -12.58
C LEU A 643 35.90 -10.58 -13.50
N SER A 644 36.05 -10.39 -14.82
CA SER A 644 36.07 -11.51 -15.78
C SER A 644 37.22 -12.50 -15.55
N GLN A 645 38.40 -12.04 -15.14
CA GLN A 645 39.56 -12.93 -14.91
C GLN A 645 39.39 -13.88 -13.71
N TYR A 646 38.52 -13.51 -12.76
CA TYR A 646 38.26 -14.30 -11.55
C TYR A 646 37.06 -15.21 -11.70
N ASN A 647 36.17 -14.90 -12.65
CA ASN A 647 34.91 -15.61 -12.86
C ASN A 647 34.09 -15.73 -11.56
N VAL A 648 33.89 -14.61 -10.86
CA VAL A 648 33.11 -14.54 -9.60
C VAL A 648 31.73 -13.88 -9.75
N ALA A 649 31.47 -13.23 -10.88
CA ALA A 649 30.22 -12.52 -11.15
C ALA A 649 29.81 -12.66 -12.64
N GLU A 650 28.52 -12.85 -12.90
CA GLU A 650 27.88 -12.85 -14.22
C GLU A 650 26.92 -11.68 -14.23
N TRP A 651 26.74 -11.04 -15.38
CA TRP A 651 25.87 -9.88 -15.47
C TRP A 651 25.20 -9.84 -16.83
N THR A 652 24.04 -9.19 -16.87
CA THR A 652 23.32 -8.95 -18.11
C THR A 652 23.94 -7.79 -18.87
N GLU A 653 23.90 -7.87 -20.21
CA GLU A 653 24.32 -6.79 -21.11
C GLU A 653 23.08 -6.34 -21.90
N PRO A 654 22.21 -5.52 -21.30
CA PRO A 654 20.91 -5.23 -21.87
C PRO A 654 21.01 -4.23 -23.03
N GLU A 655 20.18 -4.43 -24.05
CA GLU A 655 20.04 -3.50 -25.19
C GLU A 655 19.02 -2.38 -24.93
N GLY A 656 18.45 -2.33 -23.73
CA GLY A 656 17.37 -1.43 -23.36
C GLY A 656 17.04 -1.49 -21.86
N GLY A 657 16.04 -0.73 -21.44
CA GLY A 657 15.59 -0.71 -20.05
C GLY A 657 16.46 0.18 -19.16
N TYR A 658 16.48 -0.12 -17.86
CA TYR A 658 17.01 0.78 -16.81
C TYR A 658 17.98 0.12 -15.83
N PHE A 659 18.24 -1.18 -15.97
CA PHE A 659 18.95 -1.97 -14.96
C PHE A 659 19.92 -2.96 -15.60
N ILE A 660 20.93 -3.33 -14.81
CA ILE A 660 21.79 -4.49 -15.06
C ILE A 660 21.58 -5.44 -13.88
N SER A 661 21.32 -6.71 -14.18
CA SER A 661 21.25 -7.78 -13.17
C SER A 661 22.62 -8.42 -13.06
N VAL A 662 23.09 -8.65 -11.83
CA VAL A 662 24.39 -9.28 -11.56
C VAL A 662 24.19 -10.45 -10.62
N ASP A 663 24.62 -11.63 -11.03
CA ASP A 663 24.65 -12.84 -10.21
C ASP A 663 26.08 -13.11 -9.74
N LEU A 664 26.23 -13.16 -8.41
CA LEU A 664 27.48 -13.33 -7.69
C LEU A 664 27.65 -14.79 -7.25
N LEU A 665 28.75 -15.08 -6.54
CA LEU A 665 28.90 -16.34 -5.84
C LEU A 665 27.76 -16.51 -4.81
N ALA A 666 27.15 -17.69 -4.75
CA ALA A 666 26.06 -17.96 -3.80
C ALA A 666 26.47 -17.69 -2.34
N GLY A 667 25.60 -16.97 -1.61
CA GLY A 667 25.85 -16.56 -0.22
C GLY A 667 26.71 -15.32 -0.06
N THR A 668 26.89 -14.50 -1.11
CA THR A 668 27.76 -13.32 -1.05
C THR A 668 27.06 -11.99 -1.34
N ALA A 669 25.86 -11.97 -1.92
CA ALA A 669 25.21 -10.73 -2.31
C ALA A 669 24.93 -9.80 -1.12
N SER A 670 24.42 -10.35 -0.01
CA SER A 670 24.21 -9.58 1.22
C SER A 670 25.52 -8.99 1.77
N ARG A 671 26.62 -9.75 1.69
CA ARG A 671 27.95 -9.30 2.12
C ARG A 671 28.50 -8.20 1.22
N VAL A 672 28.31 -8.29 -0.09
CA VAL A 672 28.68 -7.22 -1.04
C VAL A 672 27.94 -5.92 -0.74
N VAL A 673 26.65 -5.99 -0.42
CA VAL A 673 25.85 -4.81 -0.03
C VAL A 673 26.36 -4.19 1.26
N GLU A 674 26.75 -5.00 2.24
CA GLU A 674 27.35 -4.53 3.49
C GLU A 674 28.69 -3.82 3.26
N LEU A 675 29.61 -4.48 2.55
CA LEU A 675 30.94 -3.92 2.22
C LEU A 675 30.82 -2.60 1.44
N ALA A 676 29.93 -2.56 0.44
CA ALA A 676 29.71 -1.34 -0.35
C ALA A 676 29.18 -0.20 0.53
N LYS A 677 28.24 -0.50 1.45
CA LYS A 677 27.69 0.49 2.38
C LYS A 677 28.75 1.04 3.33
N GLU A 678 29.59 0.18 3.88
CA GLU A 678 30.74 0.59 4.72
C GLU A 678 31.70 1.52 3.96
N ALA A 679 31.88 1.27 2.67
CA ALA A 679 32.72 2.06 1.79
C ALA A 679 32.03 3.29 1.16
N GLY A 680 30.80 3.62 1.59
CA GLY A 680 30.08 4.82 1.13
C GLY A 680 29.38 4.69 -0.23
N VAL A 681 29.12 3.47 -0.70
CA VAL A 681 28.38 3.16 -1.93
C VAL A 681 27.08 2.45 -1.59
N SER A 682 25.94 3.09 -1.85
CA SER A 682 24.62 2.49 -1.63
C SER A 682 24.22 1.59 -2.80
N LEU A 683 23.92 0.32 -2.51
CA LEU A 683 23.42 -0.67 -3.47
C LEU A 683 21.97 -1.06 -3.15
N THR A 684 21.25 -1.54 -4.16
CA THR A 684 19.96 -2.19 -3.93
C THR A 684 20.17 -3.38 -2.98
N ALA A 685 19.28 -3.55 -1.99
CA ALA A 685 19.38 -4.66 -1.05
C ALA A 685 19.38 -6.03 -1.76
N ALA A 686 20.16 -6.98 -1.24
CA ALA A 686 20.12 -8.37 -1.69
C ALA A 686 18.70 -8.94 -1.53
N GLY A 687 18.30 -9.78 -2.49
CA GLY A 687 16.95 -10.35 -2.54
C GLY A 687 15.84 -9.38 -2.97
N ALA A 688 16.08 -8.08 -3.13
CA ALA A 688 15.02 -7.12 -3.46
C ALA A 688 14.24 -7.45 -4.74
N THR A 689 14.87 -8.15 -5.69
CA THR A 689 14.30 -8.58 -6.97
C THR A 689 13.51 -9.90 -6.86
N PHE A 690 13.28 -10.40 -5.65
CA PHE A 690 12.54 -11.64 -5.39
C PHE A 690 11.33 -11.35 -4.49
N PRO A 691 10.27 -12.18 -4.57
CA PRO A 691 9.18 -12.17 -3.60
C PRO A 691 9.68 -12.15 -2.16
N LEU A 692 9.04 -11.36 -1.30
CA LEU A 692 9.38 -11.21 0.13
C LEU A 692 10.83 -10.76 0.40
N LYS A 693 11.51 -10.26 -0.63
CA LYS A 693 12.94 -9.91 -0.61
C LYS A 693 13.86 -11.11 -0.30
N GLN A 694 13.46 -12.32 -0.70
CA GLN A 694 14.19 -13.55 -0.41
C GLN A 694 14.77 -14.14 -1.69
N ASP A 695 16.05 -13.87 -1.94
CA ASP A 695 16.83 -14.64 -2.90
C ASP A 695 17.35 -15.91 -2.21
N PRO A 696 16.88 -17.11 -2.60
CA PRO A 696 17.29 -18.36 -1.96
C PRO A 696 18.78 -18.69 -2.14
N GLN A 697 19.48 -18.05 -3.09
CA GLN A 697 20.91 -18.24 -3.29
C GLN A 697 21.76 -17.11 -2.71
N ASP A 698 21.16 -16.00 -2.26
CA ASP A 698 21.85 -14.76 -1.87
C ASP A 698 22.99 -14.41 -2.86
N SER A 699 22.65 -14.34 -4.15
CA SER A 699 23.58 -14.16 -5.26
C SER A 699 23.22 -12.97 -6.15
N ASN A 700 21.95 -12.59 -6.26
CA ASN A 700 21.52 -11.55 -7.19
C ASN A 700 21.61 -10.13 -6.61
N LEU A 701 22.13 -9.19 -7.40
CA LEU A 701 22.06 -7.75 -7.17
C LEU A 701 21.59 -7.00 -8.42
N ARG A 702 20.78 -5.96 -8.18
CA ARG A 702 20.32 -5.02 -9.22
C ARG A 702 21.14 -3.74 -9.19
N LEU A 703 21.75 -3.39 -10.31
CA LEU A 703 22.44 -2.12 -10.54
C LEU A 703 21.56 -1.16 -11.33
N ALA A 704 21.55 0.13 -10.97
CA ALA A 704 20.77 1.17 -11.63
C ALA A 704 21.67 2.32 -12.17
N PRO A 705 22.18 2.22 -13.41
CA PRO A 705 23.12 3.21 -13.97
C PRO A 705 22.50 4.56 -14.32
N SER A 706 21.17 4.63 -14.42
CA SER A 706 20.47 5.74 -15.07
C SER A 706 20.74 7.13 -14.48
N MET A 707 20.80 7.28 -13.16
CA MET A 707 20.92 8.60 -12.54
C MET A 707 22.34 9.16 -12.47
N PRO A 708 23.35 8.45 -11.92
CA PRO A 708 24.63 9.07 -11.64
C PRO A 708 25.35 9.56 -12.91
N THR A 709 26.31 10.47 -12.75
CA THR A 709 27.20 10.86 -13.85
C THR A 709 28.14 9.70 -14.20
N ILE A 710 28.73 9.71 -15.39
CA ILE A 710 29.71 8.68 -15.79
C ILE A 710 30.89 8.61 -14.81
N ASP A 711 31.39 9.76 -14.36
CA ASP A 711 32.49 9.82 -13.37
C ASP A 711 32.08 9.19 -12.02
N GLN A 712 30.86 9.46 -11.56
CA GLN A 712 30.32 8.84 -10.34
C GLN A 712 30.12 7.33 -10.51
N LEU A 713 29.63 6.88 -11.68
CA LEU A 713 29.51 5.47 -12.01
C LEU A 713 30.87 4.79 -12.02
N GLU A 714 31.90 5.45 -12.56
CA GLU A 714 33.24 4.86 -12.60
C GLU A 714 33.77 4.59 -11.20
N VAL A 715 33.67 5.56 -10.28
CA VAL A 715 34.09 5.36 -8.89
C VAL A 715 33.23 4.29 -8.21
N ALA A 716 31.89 4.40 -8.32
CA ALA A 716 30.97 3.47 -7.66
C ALA A 716 31.14 2.03 -8.15
N MET A 717 31.31 1.82 -9.46
CA MET A 717 31.46 0.48 -10.04
C MET A 717 32.83 -0.14 -9.77
N ASN A 718 33.90 0.66 -9.68
CA ASN A 718 35.18 0.14 -9.22
C ASN A 718 35.11 -0.27 -7.75
N GLY A 719 34.41 0.50 -6.91
CA GLY A 719 34.15 0.14 -5.51
C GLY A 719 33.29 -1.12 -5.39
N PHE A 720 32.20 -1.21 -6.15
CA PHE A 720 31.35 -2.41 -6.24
C PHE A 720 32.16 -3.66 -6.60
N ALA A 721 32.98 -3.58 -7.66
CA ALA A 721 33.81 -4.72 -8.09
C ALA A 721 34.82 -5.14 -7.00
N THR A 722 35.41 -4.19 -6.28
CA THR A 722 36.27 -4.50 -5.12
C THR A 722 35.49 -5.24 -4.02
N CYS A 723 34.27 -4.79 -3.70
CA CYS A 723 33.42 -5.45 -2.70
C CYS A 723 33.04 -6.87 -3.11
N VAL A 724 32.72 -7.10 -4.40
CA VAL A 724 32.46 -8.44 -4.96
C VAL A 724 33.65 -9.37 -4.77
N LEU A 725 34.85 -8.91 -5.13
CA LEU A 725 36.07 -9.71 -5.00
C LEU A 725 36.39 -10.04 -3.54
N LEU A 726 36.24 -9.06 -2.65
CA LEU A 726 36.49 -9.26 -1.22
C LEU A 726 35.50 -10.25 -0.60
N ALA A 727 34.21 -10.12 -0.88
CA ALA A 727 33.20 -11.07 -0.41
C ALA A 727 33.44 -12.50 -0.94
N ALA A 728 33.88 -12.63 -2.19
CA ALA A 728 34.24 -13.92 -2.77
C ALA A 728 35.46 -14.56 -2.06
N ILE A 729 36.49 -13.77 -1.73
CA ILE A 729 37.64 -14.23 -0.94
C ILE A 729 37.20 -14.72 0.44
N GLU A 730 36.43 -13.90 1.18
CA GLU A 730 35.92 -14.25 2.52
C GLU A 730 35.12 -15.56 2.48
N LYS A 731 34.29 -15.74 1.45
CA LYS A 731 33.49 -16.96 1.25
C LYS A 731 34.35 -18.20 0.99
N LEU A 732 35.30 -18.12 0.07
CA LEU A 732 36.17 -19.25 -0.29
C LEU A 732 37.08 -19.67 0.87
N GLU A 733 37.55 -18.71 1.68
CA GLU A 733 38.31 -19.02 2.89
C GLU A 733 37.45 -19.68 3.97
N SER A 734 36.19 -19.23 4.13
CA SER A 734 35.23 -19.86 5.03
C SER A 734 34.86 -21.27 4.61
N ASP A 735 34.73 -21.55 3.31
CA ASP A 735 34.37 -22.88 2.80
C ASP A 735 35.55 -23.87 2.86
N ALA A 736 36.79 -23.37 2.92
CA ALA A 736 38.00 -24.17 3.08
C ALA A 736 38.35 -24.48 4.56
N SER A 737 37.70 -23.81 5.50
CA SER A 737 37.89 -23.93 6.96
C SER A 737 36.90 -24.92 7.57
#